data_AF-A0A098G478-F1
#
_entry.id   AF-A0A098G478-F1
#
_cell.length_a   1.000
_cell.length_b   1.000
_cell.length_c   1.000
_cell.angle_alpha   90.00
_cell.angle_beta   90.00
_cell.angle_gamma   90.00
#
_symmetry.space_group_name_H-M   'P 1'
#
loop_
_entity.id
_entity.type
_entity.pdbx_description
1 polymer ?
#
loop_
_entity_poly.entity_id
_entity_poly.type
_entity_poly.pdbx_seq_one_letter_code
_entity_poly.pdbx_strand_id
1 'polypeptide(L)'
;MPVRPVIQDKAVVADTITYSPIGEAFRPGKPIPTHPMTTVERRDMVARLERTISDLMIEATKTYQANCYKPNTNEVDPDYISRLSTNEFFFYAKEPLTLKEFEELQNKIAEQAKKQPVGVQLILGSFAVKTYDNKVMNVTPHITCGQSPNFNFIVKNNTSSIDVRYKIPNGQGNNTLLEVFDRNHYNPIIPMPQIMVNGYSRELTFNNIVPCRTPGGTQFLTAVDICLDHTLGVAKQNLEALAIRFPDIWKQPISHVVVSNWVDLEKSQCIGTVVMHVDPTCSPIKCKEGIAQNVVSRGKLEFGDDPITIYEIDKCLILAKEDEANKDLLINELQKGTSADWQIILSSLPHVPGILNQNFPTPFYQLTIAEEVIASALNSGNQKIFRDAYYALKQAGFSLDTATIQKISKTFPMAQQQAETGLVQQLIATDPQQVMINELQKGTSADWQIILSSLPHVPGILNQNFPTPFYQLTIAEEVIASALNSGNQKIFRDAYYALKQAGFSLDTATIQKISKSFPMAQQQAETGLVQQLIATDPQQVMINELQKGTSADWQIILSSLPHVPGILNQNFPTPFYQLTIAEEVIASALNNGNQKIFHDAYYALKQAGFSLDTATIQKISKTFPMVQQQAETGLVQQLIATDPQQVMINELQKGTSADWQIILSSLPHVPGILNQNFPTPFYQLTIAEQILASALNSGNQKIFRDAYYALKQTGFSLDTATIQKISKTYPTTQQAESGIIRQLIATDPQQVIINELQKGTSADWQIILSSLPHVPGILNQNFPTPFYQLTIAEEVIASALNNGNQKIFHDAYYALKQAGFSLDTATIQKISKTFPMVQQQAETGLVQQLIATDPQQVIINELQKDTSADWQIILSSLPHVPGILNQNFPTPFYQLTIAEQILASALNSGNQKIFRDAYYALKQTGFSLDTATIQKISKTYPTAQQAESGIIRQLIATDPQQVIINQVLTDEAVKTSVDQKKQALEERVKEKLAPEDQSKGAKVMKIKNRLERMKDLTEESINTEEPAPEDPTRKHI
;
A
#
# COMPACT_ATOMS: atom_id res chain seq x y z
N MET A 1 43.33 9.00 29.20
CA MET A 1 43.19 9.99 28.10
C MET A 1 43.21 9.23 26.78
N PRO A 2 42.53 9.70 25.72
CA PRO A 2 42.67 9.11 24.40
C PRO A 2 44.13 9.25 23.91
N VAL A 3 44.63 8.24 23.22
CA VAL A 3 45.94 8.29 22.55
C VAL A 3 45.87 9.37 21.46
N ARG A 4 46.96 10.13 21.28
CA ARG A 4 47.03 11.23 20.30
C ARG A 4 48.02 10.86 19.18
N PRO A 5 47.72 11.22 17.92
CA PRO A 5 48.65 11.00 16.82
C PRO A 5 49.91 11.85 16.98
N VAL A 6 51.08 11.28 16.65
CA VAL A 6 52.36 11.98 16.60
C VAL A 6 52.62 12.41 15.16
N ILE A 7 52.22 13.63 14.81
CA ILE A 7 52.30 14.13 13.42
C ILE A 7 53.58 14.96 13.22
N GLN A 8 54.45 14.48 12.33
CA GLN A 8 55.58 15.23 11.78
C GLN A 8 55.17 15.87 10.47
N ASP A 9 55.27 17.20 10.39
CA ASP A 9 54.86 17.97 9.22
C ASP A 9 56.04 18.45 8.37
N LYS A 10 55.88 18.35 7.05
CA LYS A 10 56.71 19.01 6.04
C LYS A 10 55.87 20.00 5.24
N ALA A 11 56.34 21.24 5.12
CA ALA A 11 55.85 22.21 4.15
C ALA A 11 56.73 22.15 2.89
N VAL A 12 56.13 21.96 1.72
CA VAL A 12 56.81 22.18 0.45
C VAL A 12 56.19 23.39 -0.22
N VAL A 13 57.02 24.42 -0.33
CA VAL A 13 56.64 25.76 -0.76
C VAL A 13 57.39 26.04 -2.05
N ALA A 14 56.68 26.48 -3.09
CA ALA A 14 57.33 27.08 -4.23
C ALA A 14 57.60 28.56 -3.93
N ASP A 15 58.84 29.00 -4.08
CA ASP A 15 59.27 30.34 -3.69
C ASP A 15 58.66 31.38 -4.66
N THR A 16 57.77 32.25 -4.16
CA THR A 16 57.14 33.27 -5.01
C THR A 16 57.97 34.53 -5.12
N ILE A 17 58.08 35.05 -6.35
CA ILE A 17 58.04 36.51 -6.54
C ILE A 17 56.58 36.93 -6.36
N THR A 18 56.32 37.86 -5.45
CA THR A 18 54.99 38.22 -4.96
C THR A 18 53.95 38.43 -6.07
N TYR A 19 52.72 37.94 -5.83
CA TYR A 19 51.55 38.02 -6.72
C TYR A 19 51.59 37.21 -8.03
N SER A 20 52.60 36.37 -8.26
CA SER A 20 52.60 35.45 -9.42
C SER A 20 51.98 34.09 -9.08
N PRO A 21 51.09 33.54 -9.92
CA PRO A 21 50.69 32.15 -9.80
C PRO A 21 51.86 31.20 -10.05
N ILE A 22 51.85 30.12 -9.29
CA ILE A 22 52.89 29.08 -9.22
C ILE A 22 52.57 27.97 -10.22
N GLY A 23 53.59 27.22 -10.62
CA GLY A 23 53.44 26.06 -11.50
C GLY A 23 53.53 26.48 -12.96
N GLU A 24 52.56 26.08 -13.78
CA GLU A 24 52.52 26.44 -15.21
C GLU A 24 51.42 27.45 -15.57
N ALA A 25 50.60 27.90 -14.61
CA ALA A 25 49.54 28.87 -14.85
C ALA A 25 50.05 30.25 -15.31
N PHE A 26 49.25 30.93 -16.14
CA PHE A 26 49.64 32.20 -16.76
C PHE A 26 49.75 33.34 -15.74
N ARG A 27 50.96 33.91 -15.64
CA ARG A 27 51.25 35.08 -14.81
C ARG A 27 50.76 36.38 -15.47
N PRO A 28 50.38 37.41 -14.69
CA PRO A 28 50.15 38.75 -15.22
C PRO A 28 51.30 39.22 -16.11
N GLY A 29 50.98 39.73 -17.30
CA GLY A 29 51.97 40.20 -18.29
C GLY A 29 52.60 39.13 -19.18
N LYS A 30 52.34 37.83 -18.99
CA LYS A 30 52.67 36.80 -19.99
C LYS A 30 51.59 36.76 -21.09
N PRO A 31 51.96 36.50 -22.37
CA PRO A 31 50.98 36.37 -23.44
C PRO A 31 50.08 35.14 -23.17
N ILE A 32 48.77 35.34 -23.29
CA ILE A 32 47.77 34.26 -23.25
C ILE A 32 47.92 33.45 -24.55
N PRO A 33 47.85 32.10 -24.52
CA PRO A 33 47.87 31.29 -25.74
C PRO A 33 46.78 31.69 -26.73
N THR A 34 47.08 31.64 -28.02
CA THR A 34 46.09 31.85 -29.09
C THR A 34 45.28 30.59 -29.39
N HIS A 35 45.70 29.44 -28.88
CA HIS A 35 45.11 28.12 -29.11
C HIS A 35 45.04 27.33 -27.81
N PRO A 36 44.01 26.49 -27.61
CA PRO A 36 43.96 25.55 -26.49
C PRO A 36 45.11 24.53 -26.54
N MET A 37 45.50 23.99 -25.38
CA MET A 37 46.51 22.93 -25.29
C MET A 37 46.10 21.70 -26.10
N THR A 38 47.04 21.19 -26.90
CA THR A 38 46.84 19.96 -27.67
C THR A 38 46.74 18.71 -26.77
N THR A 39 46.13 17.64 -27.28
CA THR A 39 46.03 16.35 -26.56
C THR A 39 47.39 15.79 -26.13
N VAL A 40 48.47 16.10 -26.87
CA VAL A 40 49.84 15.72 -26.49
C VAL A 40 50.31 16.53 -25.29
N GLU A 41 50.25 17.86 -25.36
CA GLU A 41 50.65 18.74 -24.26
C GLU A 41 49.86 18.48 -22.97
N ARG A 42 48.56 18.16 -23.07
CA ARG A 42 47.73 17.82 -21.91
C ARG A 42 48.12 16.48 -21.29
N ARG A 43 48.46 15.46 -22.10
CA ARG A 43 49.02 14.19 -21.61
C ARG A 43 50.37 14.39 -20.92
N ASP A 44 51.26 15.17 -21.53
CA ASP A 44 52.59 15.44 -20.98
C ASP A 44 52.51 16.23 -19.67
N MET A 45 51.56 17.16 -19.55
CA MET A 45 51.23 17.88 -18.31
C MET A 45 50.81 16.92 -17.19
N VAL A 46 49.89 15.98 -17.47
CA VAL A 46 49.48 14.94 -16.50
C VAL A 46 50.68 14.09 -16.07
N ALA A 47 51.58 13.73 -17.00
CA ALA A 47 52.78 12.95 -16.70
C ALA A 47 53.86 13.72 -15.91
N ARG A 48 53.93 15.06 -16.03
CA ARG A 48 54.78 15.91 -15.16
C ARG A 48 54.20 16.05 -13.77
N LEU A 49 52.87 16.24 -13.65
CA LEU A 49 52.16 16.28 -12.38
C LEU A 49 52.32 14.95 -11.60
N GLU A 50 52.13 13.81 -12.28
CA GLU A 50 52.33 12.48 -11.70
C GLU A 50 53.73 12.31 -11.08
N ARG A 51 54.78 12.58 -11.86
CA ARG A 51 56.17 12.42 -11.40
C ARG A 51 56.50 13.37 -10.25
N THR A 52 56.10 14.63 -10.35
CA THR A 52 56.22 15.64 -9.29
C THR A 52 55.58 15.16 -7.98
N ILE A 53 54.36 14.61 -8.02
CA ILE A 53 53.66 14.13 -6.81
C ILE A 53 54.30 12.83 -6.29
N SER A 54 54.82 11.97 -7.17
CA SER A 54 55.59 10.79 -6.79
C SER A 54 56.88 11.16 -6.06
N ASP A 55 57.61 12.19 -6.49
CA ASP A 55 58.83 12.66 -5.84
C ASP A 55 58.54 13.24 -4.44
N LEU A 56 57.46 14.01 -4.29
CA LEU A 56 56.98 14.49 -2.99
C LEU A 56 56.58 13.33 -2.07
N MET A 57 55.92 12.31 -2.61
CA MET A 57 55.52 11.12 -1.87
C MET A 57 56.72 10.29 -1.39
N ILE A 58 57.78 10.20 -2.21
CA ILE A 58 59.06 9.60 -1.83
C ILE A 58 59.72 10.41 -0.71
N GLU A 59 59.69 11.74 -0.78
CA GLU A 59 60.27 12.62 0.25
C GLU A 59 59.54 12.51 1.61
N ALA A 60 58.20 12.44 1.60
CA ALA A 60 57.41 12.17 2.80
C ALA A 60 57.75 10.80 3.41
N THR A 61 57.97 9.80 2.57
CA THR A 61 58.35 8.44 2.99
C THR A 61 59.74 8.37 3.62
N LYS A 62 60.72 9.14 3.12
CA LYS A 62 62.05 9.26 3.78
C LYS A 62 61.92 9.81 5.19
N THR A 63 61.14 10.89 5.39
CA THR A 63 60.90 11.45 6.73
C THR A 63 60.21 10.45 7.64
N TYR A 64 59.25 9.66 7.12
CA TYR A 64 58.63 8.60 7.89
C TYR A 64 59.64 7.57 8.36
N GLN A 65 60.44 7.03 7.44
CA GLN A 65 61.45 6.00 7.73
C GLN A 65 62.54 6.48 8.69
N ALA A 66 62.86 7.77 8.72
CA ALA A 66 63.85 8.35 9.63
C ALA A 66 63.32 8.56 11.06
N ASN A 67 62.01 8.78 11.23
CA ASN A 67 61.46 9.35 12.47
C ASN A 67 60.32 8.54 13.12
N CYS A 68 59.88 7.44 12.51
CA CYS A 68 58.71 6.68 12.98
C CYS A 68 58.97 5.78 14.19
N TYR A 69 60.20 5.67 14.69
CA TYR A 69 60.51 4.84 15.86
C TYR A 69 60.22 5.55 17.19
N LYS A 70 59.77 4.82 18.20
CA LYS A 70 59.62 5.35 19.57
C LYS A 70 61.00 5.70 20.13
N PRO A 71 61.14 6.78 20.93
CA PRO A 71 62.43 7.23 21.45
C PRO A 71 63.25 6.11 22.11
N ASN A 72 64.52 5.98 21.72
CA ASN A 72 65.45 4.96 22.20
C ASN A 72 65.07 3.49 21.90
N THR A 73 64.23 3.25 20.89
CA THR A 73 63.85 1.89 20.45
C THR A 73 63.94 1.74 18.93
N ASN A 74 63.90 0.50 18.45
CA ASN A 74 63.66 0.17 17.04
C ASN A 74 62.18 -0.19 16.77
N GLU A 75 61.29 0.04 17.73
CA GLU A 75 59.85 -0.22 17.56
C GLU A 75 59.21 0.97 16.86
N VAL A 76 58.48 0.73 15.77
CA VAL A 76 57.69 1.77 15.11
C VAL A 76 56.59 2.21 16.07
N ASP A 77 56.50 3.52 16.31
CA ASP A 77 55.39 4.15 17.01
C ASP A 77 54.13 4.00 16.14
N PRO A 78 53.12 3.22 16.58
CA PRO A 78 51.93 2.95 15.79
C PRO A 78 51.09 4.22 15.56
N ASP A 79 51.30 5.27 16.36
CA ASP A 79 50.55 6.52 16.26
C ASP A 79 51.29 7.62 15.49
N TYR A 80 52.44 7.27 14.90
CA TYR A 80 53.26 8.20 14.14
C TYR A 80 52.79 8.40 12.69
N ILE A 81 52.78 9.65 12.26
CA ILE A 81 52.43 10.09 10.91
C ILE A 81 53.48 11.06 10.41
N SER A 82 53.89 10.92 9.14
CA SER A 82 54.60 11.96 8.40
C SER A 82 53.70 12.52 7.31
N ARG A 83 53.43 13.82 7.39
CA ARG A 83 52.52 14.52 6.50
C ARG A 83 53.26 15.60 5.72
N LEU A 84 53.20 15.52 4.39
CA LEU A 84 53.74 16.56 3.51
C LEU A 84 52.58 17.38 2.94
N SER A 85 52.68 18.69 3.07
CA SER A 85 51.66 19.63 2.61
C SER A 85 52.26 20.65 1.65
N THR A 86 51.56 21.01 0.57
CA THR A 86 52.01 22.05 -0.39
C THR A 86 51.08 23.26 -0.41
N ASN A 87 51.61 24.42 -0.82
CA ASN A 87 50.83 25.67 -0.87
C ASN A 87 49.75 25.66 -1.98
N GLU A 88 48.78 26.56 -1.92
CA GLU A 88 47.52 26.46 -2.70
C GLU A 88 47.69 26.30 -4.22
N PHE A 89 48.50 27.14 -4.87
CA PHE A 89 48.64 27.20 -6.34
C PHE A 89 49.71 26.25 -6.88
N PHE A 90 50.30 25.37 -6.07
CA PHE A 90 51.46 24.55 -6.42
C PHE A 90 51.24 23.68 -7.69
N PHE A 91 50.01 23.21 -7.92
CA PHE A 91 49.66 22.33 -9.03
C PHE A 91 48.84 23.01 -10.14
N TYR A 92 48.83 24.35 -10.20
CA TYR A 92 48.08 25.07 -11.23
C TYR A 92 48.77 25.00 -12.59
N ALA A 93 48.07 24.40 -13.55
CA ALA A 93 48.54 24.26 -14.92
C ALA A 93 48.12 25.45 -15.81
N LYS A 94 48.62 25.48 -17.06
CA LYS A 94 48.27 26.47 -18.10
C LYS A 94 46.77 26.55 -18.36
N GLU A 95 46.11 25.39 -18.37
CA GLU A 95 44.66 25.23 -18.49
C GLU A 95 44.17 24.35 -17.34
N PRO A 96 42.91 24.46 -16.90
CA PRO A 96 42.37 23.58 -15.88
C PRO A 96 42.32 22.14 -16.40
N LEU A 97 42.56 21.17 -15.51
CA LEU A 97 42.36 19.75 -15.79
C LEU A 97 40.87 19.50 -16.05
N THR A 98 40.52 18.67 -17.03
CA THR A 98 39.16 18.13 -17.08
C THR A 98 38.99 17.12 -15.95
N LEU A 99 37.74 16.86 -15.53
CA LEU A 99 37.43 15.80 -14.56
C LEU A 99 38.07 14.45 -14.94
N LYS A 100 38.12 14.10 -16.23
CA LYS A 100 38.75 12.85 -16.72
C LYS A 100 40.28 12.84 -16.55
N GLU A 101 40.96 13.95 -16.80
CA GLU A 101 42.42 14.02 -16.63
C GLU A 101 42.79 14.09 -15.14
N PHE A 102 41.97 14.73 -14.32
CA PHE A 102 42.11 14.68 -12.87
C PHE A 102 41.88 13.26 -12.35
N GLU A 103 40.87 12.54 -12.83
CA GLU A 103 40.66 11.11 -12.53
C GLU A 103 41.85 10.23 -12.95
N GLU A 104 42.37 10.41 -14.17
CA GLU A 104 43.56 9.68 -14.64
C GLU A 104 44.77 9.94 -13.72
N LEU A 105 45.00 11.20 -13.36
CA LEU A 105 46.08 11.60 -12.45
C LEU A 105 45.89 10.98 -11.05
N GLN A 106 44.70 11.07 -10.45
CA GLN A 106 44.45 10.50 -9.12
C GLN A 106 44.58 8.97 -9.10
N ASN A 107 44.22 8.26 -10.18
CA ASN A 107 44.48 6.81 -10.27
C ASN A 107 45.98 6.49 -10.32
N LYS A 108 46.78 7.23 -11.09
CA LYS A 108 48.25 7.08 -11.11
C LYS A 108 48.86 7.34 -9.74
N ILE A 109 48.41 8.40 -9.05
CA ILE A 109 48.82 8.70 -7.67
C ILE A 109 48.42 7.56 -6.72
N ALA A 110 47.23 6.97 -6.88
CA ALA A 110 46.79 5.83 -6.06
C ALA A 110 47.70 4.61 -6.22
N GLU A 111 48.17 4.30 -7.43
CA GLU A 111 49.13 3.21 -7.65
C GLU A 111 50.51 3.46 -7.00
N GLN A 112 50.92 4.72 -6.84
CA GLN A 112 52.14 5.04 -6.07
C GLN A 112 51.87 5.04 -4.56
N ALA A 113 50.72 5.54 -4.11
CA ALA A 113 50.33 5.60 -2.70
C ALA A 113 50.20 4.20 -2.05
N LYS A 114 49.76 3.20 -2.84
CA LYS A 114 49.74 1.77 -2.46
C LYS A 114 51.10 1.23 -1.98
N LYS A 115 52.20 1.79 -2.51
CA LYS A 115 53.57 1.32 -2.26
C LYS A 115 54.22 1.94 -1.02
N GLN A 116 53.60 2.98 -0.44
CA GLN A 116 54.17 3.72 0.70
C GLN A 116 53.62 3.20 2.04
N PRO A 117 54.28 3.52 3.17
CA PRO A 117 53.76 3.22 4.51
C PRO A 117 52.39 3.88 4.79
N VAL A 118 51.57 3.23 5.62
CA VAL A 118 50.24 3.73 6.05
C VAL A 118 50.34 5.06 6.80
N GLY A 119 51.45 5.30 7.50
CA GLY A 119 51.69 6.54 8.23
C GLY A 119 52.18 7.71 7.37
N VAL A 120 52.21 7.58 6.04
CA VAL A 120 52.49 8.69 5.12
C VAL A 120 51.18 9.34 4.68
N GLN A 121 51.10 10.67 4.79
CA GLN A 121 49.98 11.48 4.33
C GLN A 121 50.45 12.61 3.42
N LEU A 122 49.62 12.99 2.45
CA LEU A 122 49.82 14.15 1.58
C LEU A 122 48.60 15.06 1.66
N ILE A 123 48.82 16.36 1.85
CA ILE A 123 47.82 17.41 1.60
C ILE A 123 48.34 18.24 0.44
N LEU A 124 47.87 17.89 -0.75
CA LEU A 124 48.32 18.56 -1.95
C LEU A 124 47.61 19.92 -2.07
N GLY A 125 48.36 20.93 -2.50
CA GLY A 125 47.82 22.19 -2.98
C GLY A 125 46.70 21.96 -4.00
N SER A 126 45.85 22.98 -4.17
CA SER A 126 44.68 22.84 -5.00
C SER A 126 45.03 22.62 -6.48
N PHE A 127 44.19 21.86 -7.17
CA PHE A 127 44.20 21.66 -8.60
C PHE A 127 43.00 22.42 -9.18
N ALA A 128 43.23 23.19 -10.24
CA ALA A 128 42.15 23.80 -11.02
C ALA A 128 41.50 22.72 -11.89
N VAL A 129 40.29 22.30 -11.54
CA VAL A 129 39.53 21.25 -12.24
C VAL A 129 38.29 21.84 -12.89
N LYS A 130 38.09 21.57 -14.19
CA LYS A 130 36.95 21.99 -14.97
C LYS A 130 35.82 20.98 -14.87
N THR A 131 34.69 21.46 -14.37
CA THR A 131 33.38 20.79 -14.27
C THR A 131 32.74 20.55 -15.66
N TYR A 132 31.66 19.77 -15.70
CA TYR A 132 30.93 19.48 -16.94
C TYR A 132 30.24 20.72 -17.54
N ASP A 133 29.83 21.69 -16.72
CA ASP A 133 29.26 22.99 -17.11
C ASP A 133 30.33 24.07 -17.38
N ASN A 134 31.61 23.67 -17.52
CA ASN A 134 32.76 24.51 -17.82
C ASN A 134 33.16 25.54 -16.74
N LYS A 135 32.70 25.39 -15.50
CA LYS A 135 33.20 26.15 -14.35
C LYS A 135 34.49 25.53 -13.78
N VAL A 136 35.34 26.31 -13.15
CA VAL A 136 36.59 25.85 -12.52
C VAL A 136 36.45 25.81 -11.00
N MET A 137 36.66 24.64 -10.42
CA MET A 137 36.77 24.42 -8.98
C MET A 137 38.24 24.21 -8.58
N ASN A 138 38.61 24.69 -7.40
CA ASN A 138 39.93 24.49 -6.82
C ASN A 138 39.84 23.31 -5.83
N VAL A 139 40.49 22.19 -6.15
CA VAL A 139 40.33 20.90 -5.47
C VAL A 139 41.64 20.48 -4.80
N THR A 140 41.66 20.34 -3.48
CA THR A 140 42.81 19.85 -2.68
C THR A 140 42.60 18.37 -2.31
N PRO A 141 43.45 17.46 -2.83
CA PRO A 141 43.54 16.08 -2.36
C PRO A 141 44.17 15.98 -0.97
N HIS A 142 43.43 15.41 -0.01
CA HIS A 142 44.00 14.80 1.19
C HIS A 142 44.12 13.28 0.97
N ILE A 143 45.36 12.78 0.96
CA ILE A 143 45.69 11.40 0.64
C ILE A 143 46.34 10.74 1.86
N THR A 144 45.80 9.61 2.30
CA THR A 144 46.45 8.71 3.25
C THR A 144 46.97 7.49 2.48
N CYS A 145 48.27 7.21 2.57
CA CYS A 145 48.91 6.13 1.83
C CYS A 145 48.72 4.74 2.47
N GLY A 146 49.34 3.72 1.87
CA GLY A 146 49.23 2.33 2.29
C GLY A 146 48.44 1.48 1.29
N GLN A 147 48.38 0.16 1.52
CA GLN A 147 47.84 -0.84 0.58
C GLN A 147 46.42 -0.54 0.05
N SER A 148 45.60 0.16 0.84
CA SER A 148 44.32 0.71 0.42
C SER A 148 44.32 2.21 0.68
N PRO A 149 44.87 3.03 -0.23
CA PRO A 149 45.05 4.46 0.01
C PRO A 149 43.69 5.16 0.03
N ASN A 150 43.51 6.10 0.95
CA ASN A 150 42.27 6.86 1.10
C ASN A 150 42.43 8.26 0.50
N PHE A 151 41.46 8.68 -0.30
CA PHE A 151 41.42 9.97 -0.98
C PHE A 151 40.17 10.74 -0.55
N ASN A 152 40.37 11.99 -0.14
CA ASN A 152 39.31 12.96 0.11
C ASN A 152 39.60 14.20 -0.74
N PHE A 153 38.63 14.67 -1.51
CA PHE A 153 38.80 15.77 -2.45
C PHE A 153 38.04 16.99 -1.96
N ILE A 154 38.78 17.94 -1.38
CA ILE A 154 38.25 19.12 -0.72
C ILE A 154 38.15 20.25 -1.73
N VAL A 155 36.94 20.78 -1.95
CA VAL A 155 36.70 21.92 -2.84
C VAL A 155 36.73 23.20 -2.02
N LYS A 156 37.48 24.20 -2.49
CA LYS A 156 37.52 25.55 -1.89
C LYS A 156 36.10 26.15 -1.80
N ASN A 157 35.69 26.57 -0.61
CA ASN A 157 34.34 27.08 -0.38
C ASN A 157 34.19 28.50 -0.93
N ASN A 158 35.24 29.32 -0.90
CA ASN A 158 35.19 30.74 -1.28
C ASN A 158 36.36 31.09 -2.21
N THR A 159 36.07 31.41 -3.48
CA THR A 159 37.12 31.85 -4.42
C THR A 159 37.68 33.21 -4.01
N SER A 160 39.00 33.34 -3.90
CA SER A 160 39.64 34.64 -3.65
C SER A 160 39.80 35.45 -4.93
N SER A 161 40.01 36.76 -4.79
CA SER A 161 40.32 37.66 -5.91
C SER A 161 41.70 37.38 -6.54
N ILE A 162 42.60 36.73 -5.79
CA ILE A 162 43.95 36.34 -6.25
C ILE A 162 43.99 35.00 -7.00
N ASP A 163 42.93 34.17 -6.91
CA ASP A 163 42.91 32.86 -7.55
C ASP A 163 42.96 32.98 -9.08
N VAL A 164 43.67 32.06 -9.75
CA VAL A 164 43.88 32.12 -11.20
C VAL A 164 42.55 32.08 -11.96
N ARG A 165 42.26 33.18 -12.67
CA ARG A 165 41.09 33.33 -13.53
C ARG A 165 41.39 32.79 -14.92
N TYR A 166 41.13 31.51 -15.10
CA TYR A 166 41.35 30.77 -16.35
C TYR A 166 40.54 31.31 -17.52
N LYS A 167 41.17 31.33 -18.70
CA LYS A 167 40.59 31.80 -19.96
C LYS A 167 40.83 30.75 -21.04
N ILE A 168 39.80 30.40 -21.80
CA ILE A 168 39.93 29.50 -22.96
C ILE A 168 39.93 30.34 -24.24
N PRO A 169 40.92 30.18 -25.14
CA PRO A 169 40.91 30.80 -26.45
C PRO A 169 39.74 30.29 -27.29
N ASN A 170 38.90 31.18 -27.80
CA ASN A 170 37.72 30.80 -28.60
C ASN A 170 38.04 30.51 -30.08
N GLY A 171 39.32 30.44 -30.45
CA GLY A 171 39.80 30.26 -31.82
C GLY A 171 39.76 31.52 -32.70
N GLN A 172 39.13 32.61 -32.26
CA GLN A 172 38.98 33.88 -33.00
C GLN A 172 39.92 34.99 -32.46
N GLY A 173 40.93 34.63 -31.65
CA GLY A 173 41.78 35.58 -30.92
C GLY A 173 41.14 36.18 -29.67
N ASN A 174 39.86 35.89 -29.42
CA ASN A 174 39.17 36.26 -28.18
C ASN A 174 39.30 35.14 -27.14
N ASN A 175 39.10 35.50 -25.87
CA ASN A 175 39.29 34.63 -24.71
C ASN A 175 38.03 34.63 -23.84
N THR A 176 37.41 33.47 -23.67
CA THR A 176 36.26 33.30 -22.77
C THR A 176 36.78 33.05 -21.35
N LEU A 177 36.43 33.93 -20.41
CA LEU A 177 36.68 33.72 -18.98
C LEU A 177 35.82 32.53 -18.50
N LEU A 178 36.43 31.57 -17.81
CA LEU A 178 35.69 30.51 -17.13
C LEU A 178 35.14 31.03 -15.80
N GLU A 179 33.87 30.71 -15.54
CA GLU A 179 33.27 30.92 -14.22
C GLU A 179 33.96 30.06 -13.17
N VAL A 180 33.92 30.52 -11.92
CA VAL A 180 34.45 29.79 -10.77
C VAL A 180 33.33 28.98 -10.12
N PHE A 181 33.68 27.81 -9.61
CA PHE A 181 32.78 26.91 -8.90
C PHE A 181 33.20 26.91 -7.42
N ASP A 182 32.42 27.63 -6.62
CA ASP A 182 32.57 27.72 -5.17
C ASP A 182 31.19 27.68 -4.50
N ARG A 183 31.14 27.67 -3.17
CA ARG A 183 29.90 27.46 -2.42
C ARG A 183 28.86 28.58 -2.59
N ASN A 184 29.30 29.79 -2.93
CA ASN A 184 28.41 30.94 -3.13
C ASN A 184 27.79 30.95 -4.54
N HIS A 185 28.49 30.39 -5.53
CA HIS A 185 28.03 30.22 -6.91
C HIS A 185 27.44 28.83 -7.20
N TYR A 186 27.50 27.92 -6.22
CA TYR A 186 26.97 26.57 -6.31
C TYR A 186 25.44 26.56 -6.13
N ASN A 187 24.76 26.02 -7.13
CA ASN A 187 23.35 25.68 -7.00
C ASN A 187 23.23 24.25 -6.43
N PRO A 188 22.68 24.05 -5.22
CA PRO A 188 22.58 22.72 -4.58
C PRO A 188 21.69 21.71 -5.32
N ILE A 189 21.00 22.12 -6.40
CA ILE A 189 20.28 21.24 -7.32
C ILE A 189 21.25 20.45 -8.21
N ILE A 190 22.43 20.98 -8.51
CA ILE A 190 23.46 20.31 -9.33
C ILE A 190 24.28 19.43 -8.37
N PRO A 191 24.31 18.09 -8.50
CA PRO A 191 25.11 17.26 -7.62
C PRO A 191 26.61 17.56 -7.77
N MET A 192 27.37 17.43 -6.68
CA MET A 192 28.82 17.58 -6.73
C MET A 192 29.44 16.52 -7.68
N PRO A 193 30.46 16.90 -8.48
CA PRO A 193 31.14 15.94 -9.33
C PRO A 193 31.76 14.78 -8.55
N GLN A 194 31.77 13.60 -9.17
CA GLN A 194 32.42 12.40 -8.64
C GLN A 194 33.44 11.89 -9.65
N ILE A 195 34.51 11.27 -9.16
CA ILE A 195 35.53 10.59 -9.96
C ILE A 195 35.83 9.19 -9.41
N MET A 196 36.23 8.27 -10.28
CA MET A 196 36.59 6.90 -9.91
C MET A 196 38.07 6.80 -9.58
N VAL A 197 38.43 6.56 -8.32
CA VAL A 197 39.83 6.40 -7.89
C VAL A 197 40.03 5.01 -7.26
N ASN A 198 40.92 4.22 -7.84
CA ASN A 198 41.18 2.82 -7.45
C ASN A 198 39.89 1.97 -7.40
N GLY A 199 38.96 2.20 -8.33
CA GLY A 199 37.67 1.51 -8.41
C GLY A 199 36.57 2.03 -7.47
N TYR A 200 36.83 3.04 -6.64
CA TYR A 200 35.84 3.65 -5.75
C TYR A 200 35.38 5.01 -6.29
N SER A 201 34.07 5.28 -6.28
CA SER A 201 33.58 6.64 -6.53
C SER A 201 33.97 7.54 -5.36
N ARG A 202 34.51 8.72 -5.68
CA ARG A 202 34.93 9.75 -4.74
C ARG A 202 34.27 11.07 -5.14
N GLU A 203 33.42 11.57 -4.25
CA GLU A 203 32.80 12.88 -4.37
C GLU A 203 33.81 13.99 -4.06
N LEU A 204 33.76 15.05 -4.85
CA LEU A 204 34.44 16.31 -4.56
C LEU A 204 33.53 17.11 -3.61
N THR A 205 34.00 17.54 -2.44
CA THR A 205 33.13 18.04 -1.37
C THR A 205 33.61 19.37 -0.79
N PHE A 206 32.66 20.25 -0.43
CA PHE A 206 32.92 21.46 0.33
C PHE A 206 33.18 21.21 1.83
N ASN A 207 32.98 19.98 2.32
CA ASN A 207 33.36 19.61 3.68
C ASN A 207 34.88 19.41 3.77
N ASN A 208 35.54 20.22 4.59
CA ASN A 208 36.98 20.22 4.78
C ASN A 208 37.44 19.63 6.13
N ILE A 209 36.55 18.94 6.85
CA ILE A 209 36.88 18.10 8.00
C ILE A 209 37.04 16.65 7.54
N VAL A 210 38.27 16.17 7.49
CA VAL A 210 38.63 14.81 7.03
C VAL A 210 38.85 13.88 8.23
N PRO A 211 38.12 12.75 8.32
CA PRO A 211 38.37 11.74 9.33
C PRO A 211 39.60 10.90 8.97
N CYS A 212 40.54 10.80 9.91
CA CYS A 212 41.84 10.17 9.72
C CYS A 212 42.09 9.07 10.77
N ARG A 213 43.07 8.20 10.47
CA ARG A 213 43.58 7.18 11.39
C ARG A 213 45.10 7.08 11.32
N THR A 214 45.73 6.80 12.45
CA THR A 214 47.14 6.38 12.51
C THR A 214 47.30 4.94 12.01
N PRO A 215 48.54 4.47 11.75
CA PRO A 215 48.82 3.04 11.50
C PRO A 215 48.27 2.10 12.60
N GLY A 216 48.26 2.54 13.86
CA GLY A 216 47.69 1.84 15.02
C GLY A 216 46.17 1.89 15.11
N GLY A 217 45.51 2.69 14.26
CA GLY A 217 44.05 2.84 14.23
C GLY A 217 43.49 3.96 15.12
N THR A 218 44.32 4.73 15.82
CA THR A 218 43.90 5.91 16.60
C THR A 218 43.22 6.91 15.68
N GLN A 219 41.99 7.30 16.03
CA GLN A 219 41.17 8.20 15.25
C GLN A 219 41.49 9.66 15.58
N PHE A 220 41.55 10.50 14.55
CA PHE A 220 41.72 11.94 14.67
C PHE A 220 41.12 12.64 13.45
N LEU A 221 41.02 13.96 13.50
CA LEU A 221 40.49 14.77 12.40
C LEU A 221 41.59 15.65 11.81
N THR A 222 41.62 15.75 10.48
CA THR A 222 42.37 16.80 9.77
C THR A 222 41.39 17.84 9.26
N ALA A 223 41.48 19.07 9.76
CA ALA A 223 40.82 20.23 9.17
C ALA A 223 41.75 20.85 8.10
N VAL A 224 41.22 21.17 6.91
CA VAL A 224 42.01 21.76 5.82
C VAL A 224 41.33 23.02 5.26
N ASP A 225 41.75 24.20 5.70
CA ASP A 225 41.27 25.44 5.06
C ASP A 225 42.14 25.79 3.85
N ILE A 226 41.48 26.21 2.77
CA ILE A 226 42.12 26.62 1.52
C ILE A 226 42.05 28.13 1.43
N CYS A 227 43.15 28.81 1.77
CA CYS A 227 43.31 30.26 1.60
C CYS A 227 42.18 31.05 2.29
N LEU A 228 41.33 31.76 1.54
CA LEU A 228 40.24 32.59 2.06
C LEU A 228 39.25 31.83 2.96
N ASP A 229 39.16 30.51 2.82
CA ASP A 229 38.36 29.66 3.70
C ASP A 229 38.80 29.75 5.18
N HIS A 230 40.09 29.99 5.46
CA HIS A 230 40.61 30.18 6.83
C HIS A 230 40.11 31.49 7.44
N THR A 231 40.26 32.61 6.74
CA THR A 231 39.75 33.95 7.13
C THR A 231 38.25 33.90 7.43
N LEU A 232 37.50 33.11 6.67
CA LEU A 232 36.05 32.94 6.85
C LEU A 232 35.67 31.87 7.87
N GLY A 233 36.63 31.18 8.48
CA GLY A 233 36.42 30.16 9.51
C GLY A 233 35.68 28.92 9.03
N VAL A 234 35.85 28.54 7.76
CA VAL A 234 35.06 27.47 7.10
C VAL A 234 35.24 26.12 7.80
N ALA A 235 36.47 25.70 8.09
CA ALA A 235 36.69 24.46 8.84
C ALA A 235 36.03 24.51 10.22
N LYS A 236 36.15 25.65 10.92
CA LYS A 236 35.59 25.81 12.27
C LYS A 236 34.08 25.68 12.27
N GLN A 237 33.40 26.37 11.34
CA GLN A 237 31.94 26.27 11.16
C GLN A 237 31.50 24.85 10.77
N ASN A 238 32.24 24.18 9.87
CA ASN A 238 31.95 22.80 9.47
C ASN A 238 32.13 21.83 10.66
N LEU A 239 33.15 22.02 11.50
CA LEU A 239 33.36 21.23 12.71
C LEU A 239 32.28 21.48 13.77
N GLU A 240 31.91 22.74 14.02
CA GLU A 240 30.80 23.10 14.91
C GLU A 240 29.48 22.46 14.44
N ALA A 241 29.18 22.51 13.13
CA ALA A 241 28.01 21.88 12.54
C ALA A 241 28.03 20.34 12.65
N LEU A 242 29.21 19.70 12.54
CA LEU A 242 29.38 18.28 12.80
C LEU A 242 29.20 17.95 14.28
N ALA A 243 29.69 18.79 15.19
CA ALA A 243 29.57 18.58 16.63
C ALA A 243 28.14 18.67 17.17
N ILE A 244 27.29 19.51 16.56
CA ILE A 244 25.85 19.54 16.86
C ILE A 244 25.21 18.16 16.57
N ARG A 245 25.70 17.43 15.56
CA ARG A 245 25.20 16.09 15.19
C ARG A 245 25.91 14.97 15.95
N PHE A 246 27.18 15.16 16.27
CA PHE A 246 28.06 14.18 16.90
C PHE A 246 28.88 14.84 18.02
N PRO A 247 28.32 15.06 19.23
CA PRO A 247 28.98 15.83 20.28
C PRO A 247 30.35 15.30 20.72
N ASP A 248 30.57 13.99 20.58
CA ASP A 248 31.85 13.33 20.86
C ASP A 248 32.97 13.70 19.88
N ILE A 249 32.68 14.39 18.76
CA ILE A 249 33.70 14.80 17.79
C ILE A 249 34.76 15.73 18.42
N TRP A 250 34.37 16.58 19.38
CA TRP A 250 35.28 17.43 20.15
C TRP A 250 36.26 16.67 21.05
N LYS A 251 35.99 15.38 21.32
CA LYS A 251 36.90 14.51 22.11
C LYS A 251 38.01 13.91 21.24
N GLN A 252 37.91 13.99 19.91
CA GLN A 252 38.93 13.52 19.00
C GLN A 252 40.08 14.54 18.90
N PRO A 253 41.35 14.10 18.77
CA PRO A 253 42.43 15.01 18.41
C PRO A 253 42.16 15.65 17.04
N ILE A 254 42.44 16.94 16.91
CA ILE A 254 42.24 17.69 15.66
C ILE A 254 43.57 18.31 15.25
N SER A 255 43.90 18.18 13.97
CA SER A 255 45.04 18.84 13.34
C SER A 255 44.53 19.78 12.24
N HIS A 256 44.84 21.07 12.35
CA HIS A 256 44.42 22.07 11.38
C HIS A 256 45.58 22.42 10.44
N VAL A 257 45.29 22.45 9.15
CA VAL A 257 46.22 22.80 8.07
C VAL A 257 45.58 23.88 7.20
N VAL A 258 46.29 24.97 6.98
CA VAL A 258 45.94 26.05 6.06
C VAL A 258 46.88 25.97 4.87
N VAL A 259 46.33 25.62 3.70
CA VAL A 259 47.05 25.70 2.42
C VAL A 259 46.65 27.01 1.75
N SER A 260 47.59 27.94 1.60
CA SER A 260 47.31 29.27 1.05
C SER A 260 48.42 29.73 0.13
N ASN A 261 48.18 30.82 -0.58
CA ASN A 261 49.22 31.50 -1.35
C ASN A 261 49.50 32.93 -0.87
N TRP A 262 48.55 33.52 -0.12
CA TRP A 262 48.66 34.83 0.50
C TRP A 262 47.50 35.06 1.50
N VAL A 263 47.53 34.38 2.65
CA VAL A 263 46.56 34.59 3.76
C VAL A 263 47.26 34.51 5.12
N ASP A 264 47.04 35.50 5.98
CA ASP A 264 47.50 35.48 7.37
C ASP A 264 46.66 34.55 8.26
N LEU A 265 47.29 33.93 9.27
CA LEU A 265 46.57 33.11 10.25
C LEU A 265 45.75 33.95 11.23
N GLU A 266 44.44 34.03 11.00
CA GLU A 266 43.49 34.52 12.00
C GLU A 266 43.35 33.52 13.18
N LYS A 267 43.90 33.88 14.35
CA LYS A 267 43.86 33.03 15.55
C LYS A 267 42.46 32.67 16.03
N SER A 268 41.46 33.52 15.75
CA SER A 268 40.04 33.27 16.07
C SER A 268 39.41 32.13 15.27
N GLN A 269 39.99 31.80 14.11
CA GLN A 269 39.52 30.76 13.19
C GLN A 269 40.31 29.45 13.33
N CYS A 270 41.51 29.51 13.92
CA CYS A 270 42.34 28.33 14.21
C CYS A 270 41.61 27.30 15.07
N ILE A 271 41.66 26.03 14.65
CA ILE A 271 41.13 24.91 15.43
C ILE A 271 42.30 24.27 16.21
N GLY A 272 42.41 24.64 17.48
CA GLY A 272 43.51 24.23 18.36
C GLY A 272 44.69 25.22 18.37
N THR A 273 45.69 24.95 19.19
CA THR A 273 46.84 25.85 19.43
C THR A 273 47.90 25.81 18.32
N VAL A 274 48.00 24.70 17.59
CA VAL A 274 49.04 24.48 16.58
C VAL A 274 48.40 24.23 15.21
N VAL A 275 48.49 25.24 14.33
CA VAL A 275 48.03 25.17 12.94
C VAL A 275 49.24 25.09 12.00
N MET A 276 49.20 24.17 11.04
CA MET A 276 50.18 24.09 9.95
C MET A 276 49.80 25.07 8.85
N HIS A 277 50.68 26.01 8.50
CA HIS A 277 50.47 27.03 7.49
C HIS A 277 51.48 26.86 6.36
N VAL A 278 50.96 26.59 5.16
CA VAL A 278 51.76 26.36 3.96
C VAL A 278 51.47 27.48 2.97
N ASP A 279 52.29 28.53 3.03
CA ASP A 279 52.12 29.79 2.34
C ASP A 279 53.49 30.38 1.92
N PRO A 280 53.71 30.76 0.66
CA PRO A 280 54.99 31.28 0.20
C PRO A 280 55.49 32.55 0.90
N THR A 281 54.60 33.31 1.54
CA THR A 281 54.94 34.54 2.25
C THR A 281 55.13 34.30 3.75
N CYS A 282 54.30 33.46 4.37
CA CYS A 282 54.34 33.20 5.81
C CYS A 282 55.26 32.02 6.18
N SER A 283 55.29 30.94 5.40
CA SER A 283 56.11 29.74 5.68
C SER A 283 57.61 30.03 5.80
N PRO A 284 58.25 30.93 5.02
CA PRO A 284 59.66 31.28 5.26
C PRO A 284 59.94 31.91 6.62
N ILE A 285 58.91 32.47 7.27
CA ILE A 285 58.99 33.14 8.57
C ILE A 285 58.56 32.16 9.69
N LYS A 286 57.35 31.59 9.58
CA LYS A 286 56.73 30.63 10.52
C LYS A 286 55.67 29.77 9.81
N CYS A 287 55.97 28.52 9.48
CA CYS A 287 54.97 27.52 9.03
C CYS A 287 54.06 27.05 10.18
N LYS A 288 54.52 27.12 11.43
CA LYS A 288 53.73 26.88 12.63
C LYS A 288 54.13 27.90 13.69
N GLU A 289 53.16 28.52 14.35
CA GLU A 289 53.49 29.45 15.42
C GLU A 289 54.18 28.71 16.58
N GLY A 290 55.25 29.29 17.13
CA GLY A 290 56.01 28.71 18.24
C GLY A 290 56.97 27.57 17.89
N ILE A 291 56.94 27.02 16.66
CA ILE A 291 57.75 25.83 16.30
C ILE A 291 58.93 26.22 15.40
N ALA A 292 60.11 25.65 15.69
CA ALA A 292 61.26 25.75 14.82
C ALA A 292 61.03 25.05 13.48
N GLN A 293 61.55 25.64 12.42
CA GLN A 293 61.44 25.13 11.05
C GLN A 293 62.82 25.11 10.40
N ASN A 294 63.15 23.98 9.80
CA ASN A 294 64.46 23.72 9.23
C ASN A 294 64.31 23.58 7.71
N VAL A 295 65.07 24.37 6.95
CA VAL A 295 65.15 24.20 5.49
C VAL A 295 66.00 22.95 5.22
N VAL A 296 65.34 21.87 4.78
CA VAL A 296 66.00 20.58 4.53
C VAL A 296 66.56 20.51 3.12
N SER A 297 65.85 21.05 2.14
CA SER A 297 66.30 21.08 0.75
C SER A 297 65.72 22.25 -0.02
N ARG A 298 66.44 22.63 -1.07
CA ARG A 298 65.94 23.47 -2.16
C ARG A 298 66.14 22.73 -3.47
N GLY A 299 65.23 22.91 -4.40
CA GLY A 299 65.30 22.25 -5.69
C GLY A 299 64.36 22.85 -6.72
N LYS A 300 64.17 22.12 -7.81
CA LYS A 300 63.13 22.37 -8.81
C LYS A 300 62.48 21.03 -9.13
N LEU A 301 61.16 20.99 -9.17
CA LEU A 301 60.41 19.81 -9.59
C LEU A 301 60.18 19.86 -11.09
N GLU A 302 59.70 18.76 -11.66
CA GLU A 302 59.47 18.67 -13.12
C GLU A 302 58.22 19.45 -13.57
N PHE A 303 57.20 19.56 -12.72
CA PHE A 303 56.06 20.43 -12.97
C PHE A 303 56.31 21.83 -12.40
N GLY A 304 56.12 22.84 -13.26
CA GLY A 304 56.35 24.24 -12.93
C GLY A 304 57.79 24.69 -13.12
N ASP A 305 57.98 26.01 -13.27
CA ASP A 305 59.31 26.60 -13.44
C ASP A 305 59.95 27.10 -12.14
N ASP A 306 59.16 27.20 -11.07
CA ASP A 306 59.54 27.80 -9.79
C ASP A 306 60.51 26.92 -8.98
N PRO A 307 61.49 27.53 -8.28
CA PRO A 307 62.25 26.82 -7.26
C PRO A 307 61.34 26.49 -6.07
N ILE A 308 61.62 25.36 -5.43
CA ILE A 308 60.92 24.91 -4.23
C ILE A 308 61.87 24.89 -3.02
N THR A 309 61.33 25.25 -1.86
CA THR A 309 61.96 25.07 -0.55
C THR A 309 61.15 24.06 0.27
N ILE A 310 61.82 23.05 0.82
CA ILE A 310 61.22 22.06 1.73
C ILE A 310 61.59 22.42 3.17
N TYR A 311 60.57 22.75 3.96
CA TYR A 311 60.66 23.00 5.38
C TYR A 311 60.23 21.75 6.14
N GLU A 312 61.13 21.20 6.95
CA GLU A 312 60.78 20.22 7.98
C GLU A 312 60.52 20.96 9.28
N ILE A 313 59.34 20.74 9.85
CA ILE A 313 58.91 21.42 11.07
C ILE A 313 59.26 20.50 12.24
N ASP A 314 60.01 21.01 13.21
CA ASP A 314 60.57 20.14 14.25
C ASP A 314 59.49 19.38 15.02
N LYS A 315 59.81 18.13 15.37
CA LYS A 315 58.89 17.20 16.04
C LYS A 315 58.26 17.91 17.23
N CYS A 316 56.93 18.00 17.22
CA CYS A 316 56.16 18.80 18.17
C CYS A 316 56.18 18.16 19.57
N LEU A 317 57.29 18.34 20.31
CA LEU A 317 57.46 18.03 21.74
C LEU A 317 56.69 19.01 22.65
N ILE A 318 55.78 19.80 22.07
CA ILE A 318 55.24 21.01 22.69
C ILE A 318 54.23 20.69 23.79
N LEU A 319 53.48 19.59 23.70
CA LEU A 319 52.63 19.12 24.80
C LEU A 319 53.40 18.67 26.06
N ALA A 320 54.73 18.63 26.04
CA ALA A 320 55.52 18.56 27.26
C ALA A 320 55.91 19.96 27.74
N LYS A 321 56.47 20.80 26.87
CA LYS A 321 57.04 22.11 27.27
C LYS A 321 56.03 23.23 27.48
N GLU A 322 54.92 23.28 26.74
CA GLU A 322 53.82 24.21 27.01
C GLU A 322 53.04 23.77 28.24
N ASP A 323 52.74 22.47 28.41
CA ASP A 323 52.14 21.95 29.63
C ASP A 323 53.01 22.25 30.86
N GLU A 324 54.34 22.17 30.75
CA GLU A 324 55.29 22.44 31.84
C GLU A 324 55.48 23.95 32.11
N ALA A 325 55.50 24.81 31.09
CA ALA A 325 55.53 26.26 31.27
C ALA A 325 54.20 26.82 31.82
N ASN A 326 53.05 26.32 31.32
CA ASN A 326 51.73 26.67 31.85
C ASN A 326 51.50 26.08 33.25
N LYS A 327 52.08 24.91 33.54
CA LYS A 327 52.14 24.34 34.90
C LYS A 327 52.87 25.27 35.86
N ASP A 328 54.08 25.70 35.51
CA ASP A 328 54.88 26.56 36.37
C ASP A 328 54.18 27.91 36.57
N LEU A 329 53.57 28.48 35.52
CA LEU A 329 52.77 29.70 35.63
C LEU A 329 51.55 29.51 36.55
N LEU A 330 50.77 28.44 36.36
CA LEU A 330 49.60 28.12 37.18
C LEU A 330 49.98 27.88 38.65
N ILE A 331 51.07 27.15 38.91
CA ILE A 331 51.58 26.91 40.27
C ILE A 331 52.05 28.23 40.91
N ASN A 332 52.80 29.06 40.18
CA ASN A 332 53.28 30.35 40.67
C ASN A 332 52.14 31.31 41.01
N GLU A 333 51.04 31.33 40.23
CA GLU A 333 49.85 32.12 40.56
C GLU A 333 49.13 31.56 41.80
N LEU A 334 48.88 30.25 41.86
CA LEU A 334 48.21 29.63 43.01
C LEU A 334 48.99 29.82 44.31
N GLN A 335 50.33 29.81 44.27
CA GLN A 335 51.17 30.09 45.43
C GLN A 335 51.02 31.51 45.99
N LYS A 336 50.44 32.46 45.25
CA LYS A 336 50.08 33.80 45.77
C LYS A 336 48.81 33.79 46.63
N GLY A 337 48.04 32.70 46.62
CA GLY A 337 46.80 32.55 47.40
C GLY A 337 45.78 33.64 47.06
N THR A 338 45.42 34.47 48.05
CA THR A 338 44.41 35.53 47.87
C THR A 338 44.85 36.68 46.96
N SER A 339 46.14 36.77 46.58
CA SER A 339 46.64 37.74 45.59
C SER A 339 46.95 37.13 44.21
N ALA A 340 46.47 35.91 43.94
CA ALA A 340 46.58 35.26 42.64
C ALA A 340 45.80 36.00 41.53
N ASP A 341 46.37 36.05 40.31
CA ASP A 341 45.63 36.53 39.15
C ASP A 341 44.72 35.43 38.59
N TRP A 342 43.43 35.54 38.90
CA TRP A 342 42.42 34.58 38.45
C TRP A 342 42.21 34.59 36.93
N GLN A 343 42.56 35.65 36.18
CA GLN A 343 42.53 35.59 34.72
C GLN A 343 43.62 34.65 34.19
N ILE A 344 44.81 34.68 34.80
CA ILE A 344 45.91 33.79 34.43
C ILE A 344 45.56 32.33 34.80
N ILE A 345 45.08 32.09 36.02
CA ILE A 345 44.63 30.76 36.45
C ILE A 345 43.57 30.21 35.50
N LEU A 346 42.48 30.94 35.27
CA LEU A 346 41.36 30.48 34.44
C LEU A 346 41.75 30.26 32.97
N SER A 347 42.66 31.08 32.42
CA SER A 347 43.16 30.88 31.06
C SER A 347 44.13 29.71 30.94
N SER A 348 44.86 29.34 32.00
CA SER A 348 45.81 28.23 31.98
C SER A 348 45.15 26.85 32.12
N LEU A 349 44.06 26.73 32.88
CA LEU A 349 43.40 25.45 33.20
C LEU A 349 43.04 24.57 31.98
N PRO A 350 42.48 25.08 30.87
CA PRO A 350 42.16 24.26 29.69
C PRO A 350 43.39 23.69 28.98
N HIS A 351 44.57 24.30 29.19
CA HIS A 351 45.82 23.93 28.53
C HIS A 351 46.64 22.89 29.29
N VAL A 352 46.26 22.55 30.53
CA VAL A 352 47.06 21.64 31.39
C VAL A 352 46.27 20.46 32.01
N PRO A 353 45.34 19.78 31.30
CA PRO A 353 44.56 18.69 31.89
C PRO A 353 45.42 17.51 32.39
N GLY A 354 46.65 17.35 31.86
CA GLY A 354 47.60 16.33 32.31
C GLY A 354 48.20 16.56 33.69
N ILE A 355 48.14 17.79 34.24
CA ILE A 355 48.76 18.13 35.52
C ILE A 355 47.75 18.24 36.66
N LEU A 356 46.45 18.36 36.37
CA LEU A 356 45.42 18.67 37.37
C LEU A 356 45.37 17.68 38.55
N ASN A 357 45.77 16.43 38.32
CA ASN A 357 45.85 15.37 39.33
C ASN A 357 47.24 15.21 39.98
N GLN A 358 48.24 16.03 39.59
CA GLN A 358 49.55 16.06 40.26
C GLN A 358 49.41 16.80 41.60
N ASN A 359 50.19 16.39 42.60
CA ASN A 359 50.22 17.06 43.91
C ASN A 359 50.69 18.51 43.74
N PHE A 360 49.96 19.45 44.35
CA PHE A 360 50.36 20.84 44.44
C PHE A 360 51.59 20.95 45.36
N PRO A 361 52.66 21.69 44.96
CA PRO A 361 53.91 21.72 45.72
C PRO A 361 53.82 22.66 46.94
N THR A 362 53.07 22.25 47.97
CA THR A 362 53.12 22.85 49.31
C THR A 362 53.35 21.78 50.38
N PRO A 363 54.03 22.10 51.50
CA PRO A 363 54.38 21.12 52.52
C PRO A 363 53.24 20.82 53.52
N PHE A 364 52.12 21.56 53.46
CA PHE A 364 51.08 21.52 54.50
C PHE A 364 49.89 20.62 54.14
N TYR A 365 49.51 20.55 52.87
CA TYR A 365 48.34 19.77 52.43
C TYR A 365 48.64 19.01 51.14
N GLN A 366 48.29 17.72 51.10
CA GLN A 366 48.45 16.86 49.91
C GLN A 366 47.31 17.10 48.88
N LEU A 367 47.01 18.35 48.57
CA LEU A 367 46.05 18.69 47.51
C LEU A 367 46.66 18.43 46.12
N THR A 368 45.83 18.11 45.15
CA THR A 368 46.20 18.18 43.73
C THR A 368 46.12 19.63 43.23
N ILE A 369 46.68 19.91 42.05
CA ILE A 369 46.57 21.25 41.44
C ILE A 369 45.11 21.68 41.26
N ALA A 370 44.21 20.79 40.83
CA ALA A 370 42.78 21.11 40.71
C ALA A 370 42.07 21.30 42.07
N GLU A 371 42.43 20.52 43.08
CA GLU A 371 41.89 20.69 44.43
C GLU A 371 42.35 22.02 45.04
N GLU A 372 43.60 22.42 44.84
CA GLU A 372 44.13 23.71 45.29
C GLU A 372 43.43 24.88 44.58
N VAL A 373 43.17 24.78 43.27
CA VAL A 373 42.40 25.79 42.53
C VAL A 373 41.01 26.00 43.17
N ILE A 374 40.30 24.92 43.53
CA ILE A 374 39.00 25.02 44.22
C ILE A 374 39.16 25.58 45.64
N ALA A 375 40.17 25.13 46.40
CA ALA A 375 40.44 25.60 47.76
C ALA A 375 40.75 27.10 47.77
N SER A 376 41.67 27.56 46.93
CA SER A 376 42.02 28.97 46.75
C SER A 376 40.83 29.80 46.23
N ALA A 377 40.02 29.26 45.32
CA ALA A 377 38.82 29.95 44.82
C ALA A 377 37.77 30.12 45.93
N LEU A 378 37.56 29.12 46.78
CA LEU A 378 36.68 29.21 47.96
C LEU A 378 37.24 30.23 48.98
N ASN A 379 38.54 30.17 49.25
CA ASN A 379 39.23 31.06 50.19
C ASN A 379 39.21 32.54 49.76
N SER A 380 38.98 32.82 48.47
CA SER A 380 38.74 34.19 47.97
C SER A 380 37.43 34.82 48.48
N GLY A 381 36.48 34.00 48.96
CA GLY A 381 35.12 34.43 49.34
C GLY A 381 34.24 34.88 48.17
N ASN A 382 34.74 34.86 46.93
CA ASN A 382 34.04 35.40 45.76
C ASN A 382 33.35 34.28 44.96
N GLN A 383 32.01 34.24 45.03
CA GLN A 383 31.19 33.26 44.31
C GLN A 383 31.44 33.22 42.80
N LYS A 384 31.74 34.36 42.16
CA LYS A 384 32.06 34.39 40.72
C LYS A 384 33.36 33.64 40.45
N ILE A 385 34.39 33.84 41.28
CA ILE A 385 35.69 33.16 41.13
C ILE A 385 35.52 31.66 41.36
N PHE A 386 34.79 31.24 42.40
CA PHE A 386 34.48 29.84 42.66
C PHE A 386 33.77 29.17 41.47
N ARG A 387 32.70 29.79 40.96
CA ARG A 387 31.94 29.30 39.81
C ARG A 387 32.79 29.20 38.55
N ASP A 388 33.52 30.26 38.21
CA ASP A 388 34.28 30.32 36.97
C ASP A 388 35.46 29.30 37.01
N ALA A 389 36.10 29.11 38.18
CA ALA A 389 37.12 28.08 38.39
C ALA A 389 36.56 26.65 38.35
N TYR A 390 35.40 26.42 38.98
CA TYR A 390 34.70 25.14 38.94
C TYR A 390 34.34 24.74 37.50
N TYR A 391 33.80 25.65 36.69
CA TYR A 391 33.48 25.35 35.29
C TYR A 391 34.72 25.13 34.42
N ALA A 392 35.80 25.90 34.62
CA ALA A 392 37.06 25.68 33.89
C ALA A 392 37.64 24.29 34.20
N LEU A 393 37.61 23.86 35.47
CA LEU A 393 38.04 22.52 35.88
C LEU A 393 37.11 21.42 35.35
N LYS A 394 35.79 21.63 35.37
CA LYS A 394 34.81 20.69 34.82
C LYS A 394 34.99 20.50 33.30
N GLN A 395 35.30 21.57 32.57
CA GLN A 395 35.68 21.51 31.14
C GLN A 395 36.99 20.75 30.92
N ALA A 396 37.95 20.85 31.83
CA ALA A 396 39.19 20.07 31.81
C ALA A 396 39.04 18.62 32.30
N GLY A 397 37.82 18.18 32.65
CA GLY A 397 37.51 16.79 33.04
C GLY A 397 37.71 16.47 34.52
N PHE A 398 37.89 17.47 35.38
CA PHE A 398 37.94 17.29 36.83
C PHE A 398 36.52 17.14 37.42
N SER A 399 36.38 16.22 38.38
CA SER A 399 35.13 15.98 39.12
C SER A 399 35.32 16.37 40.59
N LEU A 400 34.39 17.15 41.14
CA LEU A 400 34.39 17.53 42.54
C LEU A 400 33.47 16.59 43.32
N ASP A 401 33.98 15.38 43.61
CA ASP A 401 33.24 14.35 44.34
C ASP A 401 33.31 14.55 45.88
N THR A 402 32.53 13.75 46.62
CA THR A 402 32.47 13.82 48.09
C THR A 402 33.83 13.65 48.77
N ALA A 403 34.73 12.81 48.24
CA ALA A 403 36.07 12.63 48.81
C ALA A 403 36.96 13.85 48.55
N THR A 404 36.82 14.46 47.37
CA THR A 404 37.50 15.70 46.99
C THR A 404 37.04 16.86 47.87
N ILE A 405 35.73 16.97 48.10
CA ILE A 405 35.10 17.94 49.02
C ILE A 405 35.66 17.78 50.45
N GLN A 406 35.68 16.56 50.98
CA GLN A 406 36.23 16.24 52.31
C GLN A 406 37.76 16.41 52.41
N LYS A 407 38.47 16.40 51.29
CA LYS A 407 39.92 16.62 51.24
C LYS A 407 40.25 18.10 51.24
N ILE A 408 39.49 18.89 50.48
CA ILE A 408 39.55 20.36 50.46
C ILE A 408 39.09 20.94 51.81
N SER A 409 38.01 20.44 52.42
CA SER A 409 37.50 20.98 53.69
C SER A 409 38.52 20.92 54.84
N LYS A 410 39.41 19.91 54.83
CA LYS A 410 40.47 19.71 55.83
C LYS A 410 41.62 20.71 55.74
N THR A 411 41.72 21.52 54.67
CA THR A 411 42.78 22.54 54.55
C THR A 411 42.40 23.89 55.17
N PHE A 412 41.12 24.07 55.52
CA PHE A 412 40.64 25.28 56.17
C PHE A 412 40.80 25.20 57.69
N PRO A 413 41.41 26.21 58.35
CA PRO A 413 41.58 26.23 59.81
C PRO A 413 40.28 26.38 60.63
N MET A 414 39.15 26.67 59.97
CA MET A 414 37.82 26.67 60.63
C MET A 414 37.33 25.25 60.86
N ALA A 415 36.38 25.07 61.78
CA ALA A 415 35.83 23.75 62.08
C ALA A 415 35.35 23.05 60.79
N GLN A 416 35.92 21.88 60.48
CA GLN A 416 35.79 21.17 59.19
C GLN A 416 34.34 21.12 58.67
N GLN A 417 33.37 20.93 59.57
CA GLN A 417 31.93 20.89 59.27
C GLN A 417 31.37 22.21 58.69
N GLN A 418 31.90 23.37 59.10
CA GLN A 418 31.55 24.67 58.51
C GLN A 418 32.13 24.85 57.11
N ALA A 419 33.35 24.35 56.86
CA ALA A 419 33.96 24.36 55.53
C ALA A 419 33.21 23.43 54.56
N GLU A 420 32.83 22.23 55.01
CA GLU A 420 31.99 21.30 54.22
C GLU A 420 30.62 21.90 53.92
N THR A 421 29.94 22.46 54.92
CA THR A 421 28.63 23.11 54.74
C THR A 421 28.73 24.30 53.79
N GLY A 422 29.75 25.15 53.94
CA GLY A 422 29.97 26.31 53.08
C GLY A 422 30.30 25.95 51.63
N LEU A 423 31.13 24.92 51.41
CA LEU A 423 31.44 24.41 50.07
C LEU A 423 30.20 23.78 49.41
N VAL A 424 29.42 23.00 50.15
CA VAL A 424 28.16 22.42 49.65
C VAL A 424 27.15 23.52 49.30
N GLN A 425 27.00 24.57 50.12
CA GLN A 425 26.11 25.70 49.80
C GLN A 425 26.59 26.49 48.56
N GLN A 426 27.90 26.74 48.42
CA GLN A 426 28.48 27.34 47.22
C GLN A 426 28.22 26.47 45.97
N LEU A 427 28.30 25.14 46.11
CA LEU A 427 27.99 24.20 45.05
C LEU A 427 26.50 24.13 44.72
N ILE A 428 25.58 24.20 45.68
CA ILE A 428 24.12 24.27 45.39
C ILE A 428 23.81 25.53 44.58
N ALA A 429 24.46 26.66 44.87
CA ALA A 429 24.30 27.90 44.11
C ALA A 429 24.99 27.90 42.72
N THR A 430 25.92 26.97 42.48
CA THR A 430 26.79 26.95 41.29
C THR A 430 26.42 25.81 40.33
N ASP A 431 26.27 24.60 40.86
CA ASP A 431 25.98 23.36 40.16
C ASP A 431 25.15 22.44 41.09
N PRO A 432 23.85 22.74 41.29
CA PRO A 432 22.98 21.94 42.16
C PRO A 432 22.77 20.51 41.63
N GLN A 433 23.04 20.28 40.34
CA GLN A 433 23.10 18.95 39.74
C GLN A 433 24.18 18.09 40.41
N GLN A 434 25.42 18.59 40.47
CA GLN A 434 26.53 17.82 41.02
C GLN A 434 26.32 17.54 42.51
N VAL A 435 25.76 18.48 43.28
CA VAL A 435 25.45 18.26 44.69
C VAL A 435 24.42 17.14 44.87
N MET A 436 23.31 17.20 44.13
CA MET A 436 22.28 16.16 44.19
C MET A 436 22.82 14.79 43.76
N ILE A 437 23.69 14.73 42.75
CA ILE A 437 24.37 13.49 42.35
C ILE A 437 25.27 12.96 43.48
N ASN A 438 26.10 13.84 44.08
CA ASN A 438 27.00 13.47 45.17
C ASN A 438 26.24 12.98 46.42
N GLU A 439 25.05 13.53 46.72
CA GLU A 439 24.17 13.03 47.79
C GLU A 439 23.54 11.69 47.45
N LEU A 440 22.94 11.53 46.27
CA LEU A 440 22.32 10.27 45.85
C LEU A 440 23.33 9.11 45.83
N GLN A 441 24.59 9.38 45.47
CA GLN A 441 25.68 8.41 45.54
C GLN A 441 26.02 7.92 46.97
N LYS A 442 25.54 8.59 48.03
CA LYS A 442 25.64 8.11 49.43
C LYS A 442 24.56 7.07 49.78
N GLY A 443 23.61 6.81 48.88
CA GLY A 443 22.54 5.84 49.05
C GLY A 443 21.71 6.09 50.31
N THR A 444 21.65 5.11 51.21
CA THR A 444 20.89 5.22 52.47
C THR A 444 21.43 6.25 53.46
N SER A 445 22.61 6.84 53.22
CA SER A 445 23.20 7.93 54.00
C SER A 445 23.12 9.31 53.32
N ALA A 446 22.34 9.43 52.25
CA ALA A 446 22.07 10.71 51.59
C ALA A 446 21.31 11.68 52.50
N ASP A 447 21.69 12.98 52.46
CA ASP A 447 20.92 14.02 53.13
C ASP A 447 19.73 14.45 52.26
N TRP A 448 18.54 13.98 52.64
CA TRP A 448 17.30 14.30 51.95
C TRP A 448 16.91 15.77 52.00
N GLN A 449 17.41 16.57 52.96
CA GLN A 449 17.20 18.01 52.93
C GLN A 449 17.97 18.65 51.77
N ILE A 450 19.22 18.21 51.53
CA ILE A 450 20.04 18.69 50.42
C ILE A 450 19.44 18.29 49.07
N ILE A 451 19.00 17.03 48.92
CA ILE A 451 18.32 16.55 47.69
C ILE A 451 17.04 17.37 47.44
N LEU A 452 16.15 17.47 48.44
CA LEU A 452 14.88 18.20 48.27
C LEU A 452 15.09 19.70 48.04
N SER A 453 16.12 20.33 48.62
CA SER A 453 16.46 21.73 48.35
C SER A 453 17.09 21.95 46.97
N SER A 454 17.72 20.91 46.39
CA SER A 454 18.34 21.00 45.06
C SER A 454 17.32 20.86 43.93
N LEU A 455 16.29 20.02 44.10
CA LEU A 455 15.27 19.71 43.09
C LEU A 455 14.64 20.93 42.38
N PRO A 456 14.25 22.03 43.06
CA PRO A 456 13.69 23.22 42.41
C PRO A 456 14.65 23.93 41.45
N HIS A 457 15.97 23.71 41.60
CA HIS A 457 17.00 24.37 40.81
C HIS A 457 17.49 23.53 39.60
N VAL A 458 16.94 22.34 39.40
CA VAL A 458 17.40 21.35 38.41
C VAL A 458 16.32 20.78 37.46
N PRO A 459 15.24 21.50 37.08
CA PRO A 459 14.15 20.91 36.28
C PRO A 459 14.61 20.40 34.91
N GLY A 460 15.56 21.08 34.26
CA GLY A 460 16.03 20.74 32.91
C GLY A 460 16.87 19.47 32.80
N ILE A 461 17.24 18.83 33.91
CA ILE A 461 18.14 17.66 33.93
C ILE A 461 17.52 16.40 34.51
N LEU A 462 16.27 16.45 35.00
CA LEU A 462 15.60 15.32 35.65
C LEU A 462 15.53 14.07 34.77
N ASN A 463 15.56 14.26 33.44
CA ASN A 463 15.55 13.22 32.42
C ASN A 463 16.96 12.76 31.97
N GLN A 464 18.04 13.33 32.51
CA GLN A 464 19.42 12.87 32.23
C GLN A 464 19.70 11.57 32.99
N ASN A 465 20.50 10.67 32.40
CA ASN A 465 20.92 9.43 33.05
C ASN A 465 21.76 9.73 34.30
N PHE A 466 21.44 9.05 35.41
CA PHE A 466 22.19 9.10 36.65
C PHE A 466 23.55 8.40 36.46
N PRO A 467 24.68 9.01 36.88
CA PRO A 467 26.01 8.46 36.61
C PRO A 467 26.38 7.33 37.57
N THR A 468 25.75 6.16 37.42
CA THR A 468 26.20 4.90 38.02
C THR A 468 26.30 3.79 36.96
N PRO A 469 27.25 2.85 37.10
CA PRO A 469 27.45 1.79 36.11
C PRO A 469 26.44 0.64 36.23
N PHE A 470 25.62 0.61 37.29
CA PHE A 470 24.76 -0.53 37.61
C PHE A 470 23.36 -0.40 37.00
N TYR A 471 22.79 0.80 36.93
CA TYR A 471 21.41 1.02 36.53
C TYR A 471 21.28 2.25 35.63
N GLN A 472 20.55 2.11 34.51
CA GLN A 472 20.31 3.21 33.55
C GLN A 472 19.17 4.14 34.00
N LEU A 473 19.05 4.42 35.29
CA LEU A 473 18.03 5.33 35.81
C LEU A 473 18.31 6.77 35.37
N THR A 474 17.28 7.58 35.19
CA THR A 474 17.43 9.04 35.15
C THR A 474 17.65 9.60 36.55
N ILE A 475 18.05 10.87 36.65
CA ILE A 475 18.21 11.56 37.94
C ILE A 475 16.90 11.54 38.75
N ALA A 476 15.75 11.80 38.14
CA ALA A 476 14.46 11.75 38.84
C ALA A 476 14.06 10.32 39.23
N GLU A 477 14.36 9.34 38.39
CA GLU A 477 14.13 7.92 38.70
C GLU A 477 14.98 7.45 39.88
N GLU A 478 16.25 7.85 39.94
CA GLU A 478 17.14 7.55 41.08
C GLU A 478 16.66 8.24 42.36
N VAL A 479 16.20 9.50 42.30
CA VAL A 479 15.60 10.18 43.46
C VAL A 479 14.41 9.38 44.01
N ILE A 480 13.50 8.92 43.14
CA ILE A 480 12.38 8.06 43.56
C ILE A 480 12.88 6.72 44.13
N ALA A 481 13.83 6.08 43.45
CA ALA A 481 14.37 4.78 43.84
C ALA A 481 15.08 4.81 45.19
N SER A 482 15.97 5.77 45.41
CA SER A 482 16.62 6.03 46.69
C SER A 482 15.62 6.43 47.78
N ALA A 483 14.55 7.17 47.45
CA ALA A 483 13.51 7.54 48.41
C ALA A 483 12.70 6.32 48.88
N LEU A 484 12.42 5.36 47.99
CA LEU A 484 11.80 4.07 48.34
C LEU A 484 12.74 3.22 49.20
N ASN A 485 14.01 3.13 48.81
CA ASN A 485 15.03 2.36 49.52
C ASN A 485 15.31 2.91 50.94
N SER A 486 14.92 4.16 51.23
CA SER A 486 14.94 4.70 52.59
C SER A 486 13.91 4.06 53.53
N GLY A 487 12.90 3.35 52.99
CA GLY A 487 11.77 2.79 53.74
C GLY A 487 10.81 3.83 54.34
N ASN A 488 11.05 5.12 54.14
CA ASN A 488 10.30 6.20 54.78
C ASN A 488 9.24 6.79 53.83
N GLN A 489 7.97 6.46 54.08
CA GLN A 489 6.83 6.96 53.29
C GLN A 489 6.77 8.48 53.17
N LYS A 490 7.23 9.23 54.19
CA LYS A 490 7.29 10.70 54.12
C LYS A 490 8.32 11.15 53.08
N ILE A 491 9.50 10.53 53.05
CA ILE A 491 10.57 10.86 52.11
C ILE A 491 10.12 10.54 50.67
N PHE A 492 9.54 9.37 50.43
CA PHE A 492 8.98 9.01 49.13
C PHE A 492 7.92 10.01 48.65
N ARG A 493 6.95 10.34 49.51
CA ARG A 493 5.87 11.27 49.19
C ARG A 493 6.40 12.69 48.91
N ASP A 494 7.28 13.19 49.76
CA ASP A 494 7.80 14.56 49.65
C ASP A 494 8.72 14.69 48.40
N ALA A 495 9.50 13.65 48.07
CA ALA A 495 10.27 13.57 46.82
C ALA A 495 9.37 13.46 45.57
N TYR A 496 8.33 12.62 45.61
CA TYR A 496 7.35 12.49 44.52
C TYR A 496 6.65 13.83 44.22
N TYR A 497 6.20 14.56 45.24
CA TYR A 497 5.58 15.87 45.02
C TYR A 497 6.56 16.93 44.51
N ALA A 498 7.82 16.95 45.01
CA ALA A 498 8.84 17.86 44.49
C ALA A 498 9.14 17.60 42.99
N LEU A 499 9.24 16.33 42.61
CA LEU A 499 9.41 15.92 41.20
C LEU A 499 8.17 16.23 40.34
N LYS A 500 6.96 15.98 40.84
CA LYS A 500 5.69 16.30 40.16
C LYS A 500 5.55 17.82 39.92
N GLN A 501 5.97 18.65 40.88
CA GLN A 501 6.04 20.11 40.71
C GLN A 501 7.07 20.54 39.67
N ALA A 502 8.17 19.79 39.51
CA ALA A 502 9.17 19.99 38.46
C ALA A 502 8.79 19.38 37.10
N GLY A 503 7.56 18.85 36.95
CA GLY A 503 7.05 18.32 35.68
C GLY A 503 7.41 16.86 35.38
N PHE A 504 8.00 16.13 36.34
CA PHE A 504 8.29 14.71 36.18
C PHE A 504 7.00 13.87 36.31
N SER A 505 6.81 12.92 35.40
CA SER A 505 5.73 11.93 35.44
C SER A 505 6.27 10.56 35.83
N LEU A 506 5.65 9.93 36.81
CA LEU A 506 5.97 8.55 37.22
C LEU A 506 5.04 7.59 36.46
N ASP A 507 5.35 7.36 35.18
CA ASP A 507 4.61 6.42 34.31
C ASP A 507 5.02 4.95 34.53
N THR A 508 4.27 4.01 33.95
CA THR A 508 4.55 2.58 34.18
C THR A 508 5.88 2.11 33.59
N ALA A 509 6.40 2.75 32.54
CA ALA A 509 7.72 2.40 31.99
C ALA A 509 8.82 2.77 32.98
N THR A 510 8.71 3.95 33.59
CA THR A 510 9.55 4.47 34.68
C THR A 510 9.46 3.56 35.92
N ILE A 511 8.26 3.16 36.32
CA ILE A 511 8.02 2.21 37.43
C ILE A 511 8.75 0.88 37.20
N GLN A 512 8.61 0.29 36.01
CA GLN A 512 9.28 -0.96 35.64
C GLN A 512 10.80 -0.81 35.55
N LYS A 513 11.29 0.36 35.14
CA LYS A 513 12.72 0.67 35.03
C LYS A 513 13.36 0.80 36.42
N ILE A 514 12.66 1.44 37.35
CA ILE A 514 13.02 1.48 38.77
C ILE A 514 12.96 0.07 39.38
N SER A 515 11.88 -0.70 39.21
CA SER A 515 11.74 -2.04 39.83
C SER A 515 12.83 -3.03 39.37
N LYS A 516 13.19 -3.01 38.07
CA LYS A 516 14.30 -3.81 37.51
C LYS A 516 15.67 -3.43 38.08
N SER A 517 15.81 -2.21 38.60
CA SER A 517 17.07 -1.69 39.14
C SER A 517 17.31 -2.04 40.61
N PHE A 518 16.37 -2.73 41.29
CA PHE A 518 16.51 -3.11 42.70
C PHE A 518 16.24 -4.63 42.88
N PRO A 519 17.22 -5.50 42.55
CA PRO A 519 17.00 -6.94 42.41
C PRO A 519 16.51 -7.66 43.67
N MET A 520 16.86 -7.18 44.88
CA MET A 520 16.48 -7.85 46.13
C MET A 520 14.99 -7.72 46.49
N ALA A 521 14.21 -6.96 45.74
CA ALA A 521 12.79 -6.77 46.02
C ALA A 521 11.88 -6.82 44.77
N GLN A 522 12.36 -7.21 43.58
CA GLN A 522 11.69 -6.93 42.28
C GLN A 522 10.15 -7.07 42.27
N GLN A 523 9.60 -8.17 42.79
CA GLN A 523 8.14 -8.39 42.86
C GLN A 523 7.44 -7.60 43.98
N GLN A 524 8.08 -7.43 45.15
CA GLN A 524 7.59 -6.59 46.25
C GLN A 524 7.73 -5.09 45.96
N ALA A 525 8.72 -4.69 45.15
CA ALA A 525 8.94 -3.33 44.72
C ALA A 525 7.91 -2.93 43.66
N GLU A 526 7.65 -3.77 42.65
CA GLU A 526 6.62 -3.46 41.65
C GLU A 526 5.21 -3.47 42.26
N THR A 527 4.84 -4.50 43.02
CA THR A 527 3.53 -4.54 43.72
C THR A 527 3.44 -3.45 44.80
N GLY A 528 4.49 -3.23 45.59
CA GLY A 528 4.51 -2.25 46.67
C GLY A 528 4.51 -0.81 46.16
N LEU A 529 5.19 -0.52 45.04
CA LEU A 529 5.15 0.80 44.42
C LEU A 529 3.78 1.07 43.80
N VAL A 530 3.21 0.12 43.05
CA VAL A 530 1.85 0.25 42.51
C VAL A 530 0.83 0.43 43.63
N GLN A 531 0.93 -0.31 44.74
CA GLN A 531 0.06 -0.12 45.91
C GLN A 531 0.27 1.22 46.61
N GLN A 532 1.51 1.68 46.78
CA GLN A 532 1.79 3.01 47.34
C GLN A 532 1.30 4.14 46.42
N LEU A 533 1.34 3.95 45.10
CA LEU A 533 0.79 4.89 44.13
C LEU A 533 -0.73 4.88 44.08
N ILE A 534 -1.39 3.71 44.13
CA ILE A 534 -2.86 3.63 44.28
C ILE A 534 -3.31 4.29 45.59
N ALA A 535 -2.53 4.17 46.67
CA ALA A 535 -2.82 4.85 47.94
C ALA A 535 -2.55 6.37 47.92
N THR A 536 -1.70 6.87 47.01
CA THR A 536 -1.29 8.28 46.96
C THR A 536 -2.02 9.08 45.87
N ASP A 537 -2.26 8.47 44.70
CA ASP A 537 -2.88 9.07 43.52
C ASP A 537 -3.52 7.98 42.61
N PRO A 538 -4.65 7.37 43.02
CA PRO A 538 -5.30 6.30 42.26
C PRO A 538 -5.86 6.79 40.91
N GLN A 539 -6.15 8.09 40.80
CA GLN A 539 -6.55 8.75 39.56
C GLN A 539 -5.43 8.67 38.52
N GLN A 540 -4.20 9.09 38.88
CA GLN A 540 -3.08 9.06 37.96
C GLN A 540 -2.69 7.63 37.56
N VAL A 541 -2.75 6.66 38.49
CA VAL A 541 -2.48 5.24 38.17
C VAL A 541 -3.46 4.72 37.11
N MET A 542 -4.76 4.92 37.30
CA MET A 542 -5.77 4.47 36.33
C MET A 542 -5.64 5.18 34.97
N ILE A 543 -5.31 6.48 34.97
CA ILE A 543 -5.07 7.24 33.72
C ILE A 543 -3.83 6.70 32.99
N ASN A 544 -2.72 6.45 33.71
CA ASN A 544 -1.50 5.90 33.14
C ASN A 544 -1.73 4.51 32.52
N GLU A 545 -2.52 3.64 33.18
CA GLU A 545 -2.87 2.34 32.63
C GLU A 545 -3.76 2.44 31.38
N LEU A 546 -4.79 3.27 31.39
CA LEU A 546 -5.65 3.49 30.23
C LEU A 546 -4.88 4.07 29.02
N GLN A 547 -3.89 4.94 29.27
CA GLN A 547 -3.00 5.49 28.22
C GLN A 547 -2.16 4.43 27.50
N LYS A 548 -2.01 3.21 28.03
CA LYS A 548 -1.36 2.08 27.34
C LYS A 548 -2.25 1.45 26.25
N GLY A 549 -3.55 1.77 26.22
CA GLY A 549 -4.51 1.18 25.28
C GLY A 549 -4.59 -0.35 25.44
N THR A 550 -4.26 -1.09 24.39
CA THR A 550 -4.42 -2.56 24.37
C THR A 550 -3.50 -3.31 25.32
N SER A 551 -2.42 -2.69 25.83
CA SER A 551 -1.49 -3.27 26.82
C SER A 551 -1.72 -2.80 28.27
N ALA A 552 -2.88 -2.19 28.54
CA ALA A 552 -3.31 -1.82 29.89
C ALA A 552 -3.45 -3.03 30.83
N ASP A 553 -3.02 -2.90 32.09
CA ASP A 553 -3.29 -3.92 33.11
C ASP A 553 -4.71 -3.72 33.68
N TRP A 554 -5.60 -4.59 33.23
CA TRP A 554 -7.00 -4.57 33.64
C TRP A 554 -7.23 -4.92 35.12
N GLN A 555 -6.31 -5.62 35.80
CA GLN A 555 -6.42 -5.77 37.26
C GLN A 555 -6.15 -4.44 37.97
N ILE A 556 -5.20 -3.64 37.50
CA ILE A 556 -4.91 -2.32 38.06
C ILE A 556 -6.08 -1.36 37.80
N ILE A 557 -6.66 -1.35 36.60
CA ILE A 557 -7.84 -0.52 36.29
C ILE A 557 -9.04 -0.95 37.16
N LEU A 558 -9.40 -2.24 37.16
CA LEU A 558 -10.56 -2.75 37.90
C LEU A 558 -10.40 -2.60 39.43
N SER A 559 -9.19 -2.67 39.97
CA SER A 559 -8.93 -2.40 41.40
C SER A 559 -8.87 -0.90 41.74
N SER A 560 -8.59 -0.02 40.76
CA SER A 560 -8.63 1.43 40.96
C SER A 560 -10.05 2.00 40.93
N LEU A 561 -10.94 1.45 40.09
CA LEU A 561 -12.34 1.91 39.90
C LEU A 561 -13.13 2.16 41.20
N PRO A 562 -13.09 1.29 42.24
CA PRO A 562 -13.78 1.52 43.51
C PRO A 562 -13.28 2.74 44.30
N HIS A 563 -12.04 3.18 44.07
CA HIS A 563 -11.41 4.29 44.78
C HIS A 563 -11.62 5.66 44.11
N VAL A 564 -12.25 5.68 42.94
CA VAL A 564 -12.35 6.86 42.06
C VAL A 564 -13.79 7.22 41.59
N PRO A 565 -14.87 6.98 42.36
CA PRO A 565 -16.24 7.18 41.87
C PRO A 565 -16.54 8.65 41.50
N GLY A 566 -15.93 9.61 42.21
CA GLY A 566 -16.14 11.04 41.98
C GLY A 566 -15.55 11.60 40.69
N ILE A 567 -14.72 10.82 39.97
CA ILE A 567 -14.05 11.28 38.74
C ILE A 567 -14.50 10.56 37.47
N LEU A 568 -15.38 9.56 37.57
CA LEU A 568 -15.85 8.77 36.40
C LEU A 568 -16.47 9.65 35.30
N ASN A 569 -17.05 10.79 35.68
CA ASN A 569 -17.63 11.79 34.78
C ASN A 569 -16.67 12.95 34.41
N GLN A 570 -15.43 12.95 34.91
CA GLN A 570 -14.41 13.92 34.47
C GLN A 570 -13.90 13.53 33.07
N ASN A 571 -13.52 14.52 32.27
CA ASN A 571 -12.90 14.30 30.97
C ASN A 571 -11.55 13.60 31.14
N PHE A 572 -11.32 12.53 30.39
CA PHE A 572 -10.03 11.86 30.29
C PHE A 572 -9.01 12.83 29.67
N PRO A 573 -7.77 12.92 30.17
CA PRO A 573 -6.83 13.99 29.82
C PRO A 573 -6.15 13.86 28.44
N THR A 574 -6.75 13.14 27.49
CA THR A 574 -6.28 13.11 26.09
C THR A 574 -7.04 14.14 25.24
N PRO A 575 -6.34 14.92 24.40
CA PRO A 575 -6.97 16.07 23.72
C PRO A 575 -7.91 15.69 22.56
N PHE A 576 -7.94 14.42 22.15
CA PHE A 576 -8.51 14.02 20.86
C PHE A 576 -10.01 13.73 20.87
N TYR A 577 -10.59 13.27 22.00
CA TYR A 577 -11.89 12.60 21.95
C TYR A 577 -12.94 13.03 22.99
N GLN A 578 -12.56 13.85 23.99
CA GLN A 578 -13.48 14.34 25.04
C GLN A 578 -14.30 13.25 25.76
N LEU A 579 -13.78 12.01 25.79
CA LEU A 579 -14.39 10.93 26.59
C LEU A 579 -14.26 11.26 28.07
N THR A 580 -15.24 10.85 28.87
CA THR A 580 -15.10 10.77 30.32
C THR A 580 -14.21 9.58 30.69
N ILE A 581 -13.72 9.53 31.92
CA ILE A 581 -12.94 8.38 32.41
C ILE A 581 -13.72 7.06 32.25
N ALA A 582 -15.02 7.03 32.56
CA ALA A 582 -15.83 5.82 32.38
C ALA A 582 -16.02 5.43 30.90
N GLU A 583 -16.19 6.41 30.02
CA GLU A 583 -16.28 6.16 28.57
C GLU A 583 -14.95 5.65 28.01
N GLU A 584 -13.81 6.18 28.46
CA GLU A 584 -12.48 5.71 28.07
C GLU A 584 -12.21 4.27 28.56
N VAL A 585 -12.65 3.92 29.77
CA VAL A 585 -12.57 2.53 30.26
C VAL A 585 -13.34 1.57 29.35
N ILE A 586 -14.56 1.92 28.93
CA ILE A 586 -15.33 1.11 27.96
C ILE A 586 -14.63 1.08 26.59
N ALA A 587 -14.20 2.24 26.09
CA ALA A 587 -13.51 2.40 24.82
C ALA A 587 -12.25 1.53 24.73
N SER A 588 -11.39 1.58 25.76
CA SER A 588 -10.18 0.78 25.86
C SER A 588 -10.48 -0.72 26.05
N ALA A 589 -11.54 -1.09 26.78
CA ALA A 589 -11.93 -2.49 26.97
C ALA A 589 -12.41 -3.14 25.66
N LEU A 590 -13.13 -2.39 24.83
CA LEU A 590 -13.53 -2.79 23.47
C LEU A 590 -12.31 -2.96 22.55
N ASN A 591 -11.41 -1.99 22.57
CA ASN A 591 -10.20 -1.98 21.75
C ASN A 591 -9.23 -3.13 22.10
N ASN A 592 -9.27 -3.64 23.34
CA ASN A 592 -8.55 -4.85 23.74
C ASN A 592 -9.07 -6.14 23.05
N GLY A 593 -10.29 -6.13 22.52
CA GLY A 593 -10.88 -7.26 21.78
C GLY A 593 -11.30 -8.47 22.64
N ASN A 594 -11.02 -8.44 23.94
CA ASN A 594 -11.35 -9.52 24.87
C ASN A 594 -12.74 -9.29 25.50
N GLN A 595 -13.71 -10.11 25.10
CA GLN A 595 -15.10 -10.05 25.58
C GLN A 595 -15.22 -10.12 27.11
N LYS A 596 -14.33 -10.86 27.80
CA LYS A 596 -14.33 -10.94 29.27
C LYS A 596 -13.91 -9.61 29.90
N ILE A 597 -12.91 -8.93 29.34
CA ILE A 597 -12.46 -7.62 29.83
C ILE A 597 -13.55 -6.56 29.63
N PHE A 598 -14.20 -6.54 28.46
CA PHE A 598 -15.37 -5.69 28.22
C PHE A 598 -16.51 -5.97 29.22
N HIS A 599 -16.83 -7.24 29.45
CA HIS A 599 -17.84 -7.66 30.42
C HIS A 599 -17.50 -7.20 31.85
N ASP A 600 -16.29 -7.52 32.34
CA ASP A 600 -15.84 -7.17 33.70
C ASP A 600 -15.82 -5.64 33.91
N ALA A 601 -15.33 -4.87 32.92
CA ALA A 601 -15.30 -3.41 32.96
C ALA A 601 -16.71 -2.79 32.92
N TYR A 602 -17.59 -3.29 32.04
CA TYR A 602 -18.98 -2.83 31.97
C TYR A 602 -19.74 -3.11 33.27
N TYR A 603 -19.56 -4.29 33.87
CA TYR A 603 -20.19 -4.61 35.15
C TYR A 603 -19.64 -3.77 36.32
N ALA A 604 -18.32 -3.54 36.38
CA ALA A 604 -17.73 -2.67 37.39
C ALA A 604 -18.25 -1.22 37.29
N LEU A 605 -18.33 -0.68 36.07
CA LEU A 605 -18.88 0.66 35.82
C LEU A 605 -20.39 0.73 36.10
N LYS A 606 -21.16 -0.30 35.73
CA LYS A 606 -22.60 -0.40 36.04
C LYS A 606 -22.85 -0.43 37.55
N GLN A 607 -22.01 -1.11 38.33
CA GLN A 607 -22.05 -1.06 39.80
C GLN A 607 -21.68 0.32 40.36
N ALA A 608 -20.81 1.07 39.67
CA ALA A 608 -20.50 2.47 39.98
C ALA A 608 -21.56 3.49 39.45
N GLY A 609 -22.68 3.01 38.89
CA GLY A 609 -23.79 3.86 38.43
C GLY A 609 -23.70 4.37 36.99
N PHE A 610 -22.75 3.88 36.20
CA PHE A 610 -22.62 4.24 34.77
C PHE A 610 -23.69 3.55 33.91
N SER A 611 -24.22 4.29 32.92
CA SER A 611 -25.17 3.80 31.92
C SER A 611 -24.55 3.92 30.53
N LEU A 612 -24.64 2.85 29.74
CA LEU A 612 -24.17 2.81 28.36
C LEU A 612 -25.37 3.01 27.41
N ASP A 613 -25.79 4.27 27.26
CA ASP A 613 -26.92 4.63 26.39
C ASP A 613 -26.49 4.91 24.93
N THR A 614 -27.45 5.16 24.04
CA THR A 614 -27.17 5.42 22.62
C THR A 614 -26.26 6.62 22.37
N ALA A 615 -26.32 7.67 23.21
CA ALA A 615 -25.45 8.83 23.08
C ALA A 615 -24.02 8.51 23.55
N THR A 616 -23.87 7.78 24.66
CA THR A 616 -22.58 7.24 25.13
C THR A 616 -21.94 6.33 24.06
N ILE A 617 -22.73 5.43 23.47
CA ILE A 617 -22.33 4.55 22.38
C ILE A 617 -21.83 5.34 21.17
N GLN A 618 -22.59 6.35 20.73
CA GLN A 618 -22.20 7.21 19.61
C GLN A 618 -20.99 8.09 19.91
N LYS A 619 -20.72 8.41 21.18
CA LYS A 619 -19.54 9.18 21.59
C LYS A 619 -18.29 8.30 21.58
N ILE A 620 -18.39 7.07 22.06
CA ILE A 620 -17.33 6.07 22.00
C ILE A 620 -17.07 5.65 20.55
N SER A 621 -18.10 5.47 19.70
CA SER A 621 -17.88 5.07 18.30
C SER A 621 -17.13 6.12 17.48
N LYS A 622 -17.44 7.41 17.68
CA LYS A 622 -16.73 8.54 17.06
C LYS A 622 -15.25 8.64 17.46
N THR A 623 -14.87 8.02 18.57
CA THR A 623 -13.50 8.01 19.10
C THR A 623 -12.57 7.05 18.35
N PHE A 624 -13.11 6.07 17.61
CA PHE A 624 -12.33 5.07 16.86
C PHE A 624 -12.50 5.21 15.33
N PRO A 625 -11.97 6.27 14.70
CA PRO A 625 -12.22 6.57 13.29
C PRO A 625 -11.67 5.52 12.32
N MET A 626 -10.65 4.73 12.69
CA MET A 626 -10.14 3.67 11.82
C MET A 626 -11.17 2.58 11.50
N VAL A 627 -12.25 2.46 12.29
CA VAL A 627 -13.41 1.69 11.85
C VAL A 627 -14.71 2.25 12.43
N GLN A 628 -15.08 3.48 12.07
CA GLN A 628 -16.36 4.05 12.54
C GLN A 628 -17.57 3.11 12.28
N GLN A 629 -17.55 2.37 11.16
CA GLN A 629 -18.59 1.39 10.84
C GLN A 629 -18.44 0.02 11.55
N GLN A 630 -17.22 -0.53 11.75
CA GLN A 630 -17.04 -1.77 12.54
C GLN A 630 -16.99 -1.53 14.06
N ALA A 631 -16.81 -0.29 14.54
CA ALA A 631 -16.92 0.07 15.94
C ALA A 631 -18.39 0.16 16.36
N GLU A 632 -19.25 0.82 15.56
CA GLU A 632 -20.69 0.77 15.79
C GLU A 632 -21.23 -0.65 15.57
N THR A 633 -20.91 -1.30 14.46
CA THR A 633 -21.37 -2.67 14.19
C THR A 633 -20.82 -3.68 15.19
N GLY A 634 -19.55 -3.54 15.60
CA GLY A 634 -18.87 -4.45 16.53
C GLY A 634 -19.30 -4.25 17.98
N LEU A 635 -19.50 -3.00 18.42
CA LEU A 635 -20.10 -2.71 19.71
C LEU A 635 -21.55 -3.20 19.75
N VAL A 636 -22.35 -2.93 18.72
CA VAL A 636 -23.71 -3.47 18.61
C VAL A 636 -23.69 -5.00 18.58
N GLN A 637 -22.75 -5.65 17.89
CA GLN A 637 -22.61 -7.12 17.90
C GLN A 637 -22.20 -7.67 19.26
N GLN A 638 -21.28 -7.02 19.98
CA GLN A 638 -20.92 -7.42 21.35
C GLN A 638 -22.07 -7.17 22.33
N LEU A 639 -22.86 -6.11 22.14
CA LEU A 639 -24.10 -5.88 22.87
C LEU A 639 -25.18 -6.90 22.51
N ILE A 640 -25.34 -7.30 21.25
CA ILE A 640 -26.22 -8.41 20.84
C ILE A 640 -25.76 -9.73 21.47
N ALA A 641 -24.46 -9.98 21.58
CA ALA A 641 -23.94 -11.17 22.26
C ALA A 641 -24.13 -11.14 23.79
N THR A 642 -24.25 -9.95 24.39
CA THR A 642 -24.34 -9.76 25.86
C THR A 642 -25.79 -9.58 26.34
N ASP A 643 -26.62 -8.87 25.56
CA ASP A 643 -28.03 -8.54 25.82
C ASP A 643 -28.78 -8.24 24.49
N PRO A 644 -29.12 -9.27 23.68
CA PRO A 644 -29.79 -9.09 22.39
C PRO A 644 -31.22 -8.56 22.53
N GLN A 645 -31.86 -8.80 23.69
CA GLN A 645 -33.21 -8.35 23.98
C GLN A 645 -33.26 -6.82 24.10
N GLN A 646 -32.37 -6.21 24.89
CA GLN A 646 -32.37 -4.77 25.08
C GLN A 646 -32.00 -4.03 23.77
N VAL A 647 -31.07 -4.57 22.98
CA VAL A 647 -30.71 -3.99 21.67
C VAL A 647 -31.91 -3.98 20.72
N MET A 648 -32.61 -5.10 20.55
CA MET A 648 -33.77 -5.19 19.65
C MET A 648 -34.93 -4.28 20.10
N ILE A 649 -35.18 -4.17 21.42
CA ILE A 649 -36.19 -3.27 21.97
C ILE A 649 -35.82 -1.81 21.69
N ASN A 650 -34.56 -1.42 21.92
CA ASN A 650 -34.07 -0.06 21.66
C ASN A 650 -34.23 0.33 20.19
N GLU A 651 -33.95 -0.57 19.24
CA GLU A 651 -34.17 -0.30 17.81
C GLU A 651 -35.65 -0.19 17.45
N LEU A 652 -36.50 -1.12 17.91
CA LEU A 652 -37.93 -1.07 17.61
C LEU A 652 -38.62 0.18 18.18
N GLN A 653 -38.11 0.74 19.29
CA GLN A 653 -38.58 2.01 19.85
C GLN A 653 -38.27 3.23 18.96
N LYS A 654 -37.33 3.16 18.02
CA LYS A 654 -37.07 4.22 17.03
C LYS A 654 -38.13 4.31 15.93
N GLY A 655 -38.99 3.29 15.78
CA GLY A 655 -40.05 3.29 14.77
C GLY A 655 -39.50 3.28 13.34
N THR A 656 -39.79 4.32 12.55
CA THR A 656 -39.36 4.40 11.13
C THR A 656 -37.87 4.63 10.93
N SER A 657 -37.12 5.03 11.97
CA SER A 657 -35.66 5.16 11.96
C SER A 657 -34.92 3.99 12.62
N ALA A 658 -35.61 2.87 12.86
CA ALA A 658 -35.00 1.63 13.34
C ALA A 658 -34.01 1.04 12.32
N ASP A 659 -32.86 0.55 12.79
CA ASP A 659 -31.95 -0.20 11.93
C ASP A 659 -32.42 -1.65 11.76
N TRP A 660 -32.91 -1.95 10.56
CA TRP A 660 -33.43 -3.26 10.20
C TRP A 660 -32.36 -4.35 10.16
N GLN A 661 -31.08 -4.03 9.94
CA GLN A 661 -30.02 -5.04 10.03
C GLN A 661 -29.81 -5.48 11.48
N ILE A 662 -29.90 -4.56 12.44
CA ILE A 662 -29.79 -4.86 13.87
C ILE A 662 -30.98 -5.73 14.33
N ILE A 663 -32.21 -5.38 13.93
CA ILE A 663 -33.41 -6.17 14.26
C ILE A 663 -33.31 -7.58 13.66
N LEU A 664 -32.98 -7.71 12.37
CA LEU A 664 -32.88 -9.01 11.70
C LEU A 664 -31.73 -9.87 12.24
N SER A 665 -30.61 -9.26 12.65
CA SER A 665 -29.48 -9.97 13.25
C SER A 665 -29.75 -10.38 14.71
N SER A 666 -30.63 -9.66 15.42
CA SER A 666 -31.02 -10.01 16.80
C SER A 666 -32.02 -11.16 16.83
N LEU A 667 -32.90 -11.26 15.82
CA LEU A 667 -34.02 -12.21 15.76
C LEU A 667 -33.66 -13.69 16.07
N PRO A 668 -32.55 -14.27 15.53
CA PRO A 668 -32.19 -15.66 15.81
C PRO A 668 -31.78 -15.92 17.28
N HIS A 669 -31.37 -14.88 18.00
CA HIS A 669 -30.92 -14.97 19.39
C HIS A 669 -32.07 -14.79 20.40
N VAL A 670 -33.27 -14.44 19.95
CA VAL A 670 -34.41 -14.07 20.81
C VAL A 670 -35.74 -14.80 20.48
N PRO A 671 -35.77 -16.07 20.02
CA PRO A 671 -37.01 -16.74 19.60
C PRO A 671 -38.05 -16.84 20.73
N GLY A 672 -37.61 -16.98 21.98
CA GLY A 672 -38.49 -17.11 23.16
C GLY A 672 -39.31 -15.85 23.51
N ILE A 673 -38.97 -14.67 22.97
CA ILE A 673 -39.70 -13.42 23.24
C ILE A 673 -40.58 -12.96 22.08
N LEU A 674 -40.53 -13.62 20.91
CA LEU A 674 -41.30 -13.19 19.73
C LEU A 674 -42.82 -13.17 19.94
N ASN A 675 -43.33 -13.99 20.86
CA ASN A 675 -44.74 -14.06 21.27
C ASN A 675 -45.06 -13.21 22.52
N GLN A 676 -44.08 -12.52 23.12
CA GLN A 676 -44.33 -11.58 24.22
C GLN A 676 -44.90 -10.28 23.69
N ASN A 677 -45.70 -9.58 24.52
CA ASN A 677 -46.20 -8.26 24.19
C ASN A 677 -45.04 -7.25 24.12
N PHE A 678 -45.03 -6.40 23.11
CA PHE A 678 -44.03 -5.34 23.01
C PHE A 678 -44.21 -4.31 24.16
N PRO A 679 -43.15 -3.84 24.84
CA PRO A 679 -43.26 -3.12 26.12
C PRO A 679 -43.76 -1.66 26.02
N THR A 680 -44.39 -1.23 24.93
CA THR A 680 -45.02 0.09 24.82
C THR A 680 -46.55 0.00 25.00
N PRO A 681 -47.20 0.94 25.69
CA PRO A 681 -48.57 0.75 26.18
C PRO A 681 -49.69 0.89 25.13
N PHE A 682 -49.37 1.18 23.87
CA PHE A 682 -50.36 1.66 22.90
C PHE A 682 -51.03 0.58 22.06
N TYR A 683 -50.38 -0.57 21.79
CA TYR A 683 -50.95 -1.60 20.92
C TYR A 683 -50.58 -3.02 21.39
N GLN A 684 -51.56 -3.93 21.45
CA GLN A 684 -51.39 -5.33 21.87
C GLN A 684 -50.78 -6.20 20.75
N LEU A 685 -49.64 -5.75 20.20
CA LEU A 685 -48.83 -6.53 19.28
C LEU A 685 -47.79 -7.36 20.03
N THR A 686 -47.58 -8.58 19.56
CA THR A 686 -46.39 -9.35 19.92
C THR A 686 -45.15 -8.74 19.28
N ILE A 687 -43.95 -9.08 19.74
CA ILE A 687 -42.71 -8.60 19.13
C ILE A 687 -42.64 -8.97 17.63
N ALA A 688 -43.06 -10.18 17.24
CA ALA A 688 -43.11 -10.59 15.83
C ALA A 688 -44.09 -9.75 14.98
N GLU A 689 -45.28 -9.46 15.53
CA GLU A 689 -46.26 -8.61 14.84
C GLU A 689 -45.79 -7.15 14.75
N GLN A 690 -45.15 -6.63 15.80
CA GLN A 690 -44.55 -5.28 15.82
C GLN A 690 -43.43 -5.15 14.78
N ILE A 691 -42.65 -6.21 14.57
CA ILE A 691 -41.63 -6.28 13.51
C ILE A 691 -42.28 -6.17 12.12
N LEU A 692 -43.29 -6.98 11.80
CA LEU A 692 -43.98 -6.89 10.49
C LEU A 692 -44.70 -5.56 10.29
N ALA A 693 -45.35 -5.05 11.34
CA ALA A 693 -46.03 -3.77 11.31
C ALA A 693 -45.06 -2.61 11.05
N SER A 694 -43.92 -2.58 11.73
CA SER A 694 -42.90 -1.54 11.55
C SER A 694 -42.21 -1.68 10.17
N ALA A 695 -42.02 -2.91 9.68
CA ALA A 695 -41.47 -3.19 8.35
C ALA A 695 -42.42 -2.70 7.25
N LEU A 696 -43.73 -2.93 7.40
CA LEU A 696 -44.76 -2.40 6.49
C LEU A 696 -44.80 -0.87 6.52
N ASN A 697 -44.74 -0.27 7.71
CA ASN A 697 -44.75 1.18 7.89
C ASN A 697 -43.47 1.88 7.38
N SER A 698 -42.39 1.14 7.10
CA SER A 698 -41.21 1.68 6.42
C SER A 698 -41.45 2.01 4.94
N GLY A 699 -42.53 1.49 4.34
CA GLY A 699 -42.82 1.60 2.91
C GLY A 699 -41.88 0.80 1.99
N ASN A 700 -40.86 0.13 2.54
CA ASN A 700 -39.83 -0.55 1.76
C ASN A 700 -40.15 -2.05 1.58
N GLN A 701 -40.47 -2.43 0.34
CA GLN A 701 -40.83 -3.81 -0.04
C GLN A 701 -39.77 -4.84 0.37
N LYS A 702 -38.47 -4.48 0.23
CA LYS A 702 -37.36 -5.36 0.60
C LYS A 702 -37.32 -5.61 2.11
N ILE A 703 -37.54 -4.57 2.92
CA ILE A 703 -37.54 -4.69 4.39
C ILE A 703 -38.70 -5.58 4.85
N PHE A 704 -39.90 -5.37 4.29
CA PHE A 704 -41.07 -6.22 4.59
C PHE A 704 -40.82 -7.69 4.22
N ARG A 705 -40.29 -7.95 3.02
CA ARG A 705 -39.95 -9.30 2.55
C ARG A 705 -38.90 -9.97 3.44
N ASP A 706 -37.80 -9.28 3.71
CA ASP A 706 -36.67 -9.85 4.44
C ASP A 706 -37.07 -10.14 5.90
N ALA A 707 -37.90 -9.27 6.51
CA ALA A 707 -38.52 -9.52 7.83
C ALA A 707 -39.53 -10.68 7.81
N TYR A 708 -40.38 -10.78 6.78
CA TYR A 708 -41.33 -11.88 6.62
C TYR A 708 -40.61 -13.24 6.52
N TYR A 709 -39.56 -13.36 5.71
CA TYR A 709 -38.80 -14.61 5.62
C TYR A 709 -38.03 -14.94 6.91
N ALA A 710 -37.45 -13.95 7.59
CA ALA A 710 -36.78 -14.16 8.87
C ALA A 710 -37.76 -14.70 9.94
N LEU A 711 -38.98 -14.16 10.00
CA LEU A 711 -40.03 -14.67 10.89
C LEU A 711 -40.58 -16.03 10.44
N LYS A 712 -40.75 -16.28 9.13
CA LYS A 712 -41.17 -17.60 8.60
C LYS A 712 -40.17 -18.69 9.00
N GLN A 713 -38.87 -18.38 9.10
CA GLN A 713 -37.84 -19.30 9.61
C GLN A 713 -37.96 -19.58 11.12
N THR A 714 -38.51 -18.66 11.93
CA THR A 714 -38.80 -18.91 13.36
C THR A 714 -40.15 -19.61 13.58
N GLY A 715 -40.80 -20.10 12.52
CA GLY A 715 -42.11 -20.77 12.60
C GLY A 715 -43.31 -19.82 12.65
N PHE A 716 -43.12 -18.52 12.40
CA PHE A 716 -44.22 -17.56 12.32
C PHE A 716 -45.09 -17.81 11.08
N SER A 717 -46.40 -17.91 11.25
CA SER A 717 -47.37 -18.04 10.17
C SER A 717 -48.09 -16.71 9.94
N LEU A 718 -48.04 -16.18 8.72
CA LEU A 718 -48.82 -14.99 8.33
C LEU A 718 -50.17 -15.44 7.77
N ASP A 719 -51.10 -15.76 8.67
CA ASP A 719 -52.47 -16.10 8.33
C ASP A 719 -53.37 -14.86 8.20
N THR A 720 -54.62 -15.07 7.75
CA THR A 720 -55.61 -14.01 7.59
C THR A 720 -55.90 -13.27 8.91
N ALA A 721 -55.90 -13.96 10.05
CA ALA A 721 -56.14 -13.34 11.36
C ALA A 721 -55.01 -12.39 11.76
N THR A 722 -53.77 -12.78 11.46
CA THR A 722 -52.55 -12.00 11.70
C THR A 722 -52.50 -10.75 10.80
N ILE A 723 -52.82 -10.90 9.52
CA ILE A 723 -52.97 -9.78 8.56
C ILE A 723 -54.02 -8.79 9.05
N GLN A 724 -55.17 -9.28 9.52
CA GLN A 724 -56.23 -8.44 10.10
C GLN A 724 -55.82 -7.76 11.41
N LYS A 725 -55.05 -8.42 12.27
CA LYS A 725 -54.55 -7.85 13.53
C LYS A 725 -53.59 -6.69 13.26
N ILE A 726 -52.61 -6.87 12.38
CA ILE A 726 -51.68 -5.83 11.94
C ILE A 726 -52.45 -4.66 11.30
N SER A 727 -53.41 -4.96 10.41
CA SER A 727 -54.21 -3.94 9.71
C SER A 727 -55.08 -3.11 10.66
N LYS A 728 -55.65 -3.71 11.72
CA LYS A 728 -56.43 -3.00 12.75
C LYS A 728 -55.58 -2.05 13.59
N THR A 729 -54.30 -2.36 13.80
CA THR A 729 -53.37 -1.54 14.60
C THR A 729 -52.92 -0.26 13.89
N TYR A 730 -52.98 -0.23 12.55
CA TYR A 730 -52.59 0.93 11.73
C TYR A 730 -53.79 1.45 10.92
N PRO A 731 -54.81 2.06 11.58
CA PRO A 731 -56.10 2.39 10.96
C PRO A 731 -56.05 3.50 9.90
N THR A 732 -54.90 4.15 9.67
CA THR A 732 -54.72 5.13 8.59
C THR A 732 -54.75 4.51 7.20
N THR A 733 -54.75 3.18 7.09
CA THR A 733 -54.78 2.47 5.81
C THR A 733 -55.94 1.47 5.76
N GLN A 734 -57.10 1.91 5.26
CA GLN A 734 -58.04 0.98 4.56
C GLN A 734 -57.36 0.27 3.37
N GLN A 735 -56.20 0.78 2.94
CA GLN A 735 -55.30 0.12 2.00
C GLN A 735 -54.40 -0.94 2.65
N ALA A 736 -54.40 -1.18 3.97
CA ALA A 736 -53.43 -2.05 4.65
C ALA A 736 -53.50 -3.50 4.16
N GLU A 737 -54.69 -4.10 4.21
CA GLU A 737 -54.92 -5.47 3.75
C GLU A 737 -54.60 -5.61 2.25
N SER A 738 -55.07 -4.67 1.41
CA SER A 738 -54.73 -4.63 -0.01
C SER A 738 -53.23 -4.41 -0.28
N GLY A 739 -52.55 -3.69 0.61
CA GLY A 739 -51.12 -3.40 0.54
C GLY A 739 -50.29 -4.62 0.90
N ILE A 740 -50.62 -5.29 2.01
CA ILE A 740 -50.04 -6.57 2.41
C ILE A 740 -50.25 -7.61 1.29
N ILE A 741 -51.46 -7.73 0.74
CA ILE A 741 -51.75 -8.65 -0.38
C ILE A 741 -50.91 -8.29 -1.62
N ARG A 742 -50.78 -7.02 -2.01
CA ARG A 742 -49.91 -6.60 -3.12
C ARG A 742 -48.43 -6.91 -2.86
N GLN A 743 -47.93 -6.67 -1.65
CA GLN A 743 -46.55 -7.02 -1.28
C GLN A 743 -46.35 -8.54 -1.30
N LEU A 744 -47.35 -9.33 -0.89
CA LEU A 744 -47.32 -10.78 -0.95
C LEU A 744 -47.37 -11.31 -2.39
N ILE A 745 -48.19 -10.74 -3.29
CA ILE A 745 -48.18 -11.10 -4.73
C ILE A 745 -46.80 -10.84 -5.34
N ALA A 746 -46.13 -9.74 -4.97
CA ALA A 746 -44.77 -9.43 -5.43
C ALA A 746 -43.67 -10.30 -4.79
N THR A 747 -43.96 -11.01 -3.70
CA THR A 747 -42.95 -11.72 -2.87
C THR A 747 -43.10 -13.24 -2.92
N ASP A 748 -44.32 -13.75 -2.81
CA ASP A 748 -44.68 -15.16 -2.76
C ASP A 748 -46.04 -15.37 -3.48
N PRO A 749 -46.13 -15.11 -4.80
CA PRO A 749 -47.38 -15.24 -5.58
C PRO A 749 -47.93 -16.68 -5.57
N GLN A 750 -47.06 -17.67 -5.38
CA GLN A 750 -47.47 -19.07 -5.22
C GLN A 750 -48.33 -19.25 -3.96
N GLN A 751 -47.90 -18.73 -2.80
CA GLN A 751 -48.71 -18.79 -1.58
C GLN A 751 -50.03 -18.04 -1.73
N VAL A 752 -50.06 -16.92 -2.47
CA VAL A 752 -51.31 -16.20 -2.76
C VAL A 752 -52.25 -17.04 -3.62
N ILE A 753 -51.78 -17.63 -4.73
CA ILE A 753 -52.58 -18.52 -5.59
C ILE A 753 -53.11 -19.72 -4.80
N ILE A 754 -52.29 -20.34 -3.95
CA ILE A 754 -52.72 -21.47 -3.09
C ILE A 754 -53.79 -21.01 -2.09
N ASN A 755 -53.59 -19.88 -1.41
CA ASN A 755 -54.56 -19.33 -0.47
C ASN A 755 -55.90 -18.99 -1.13
N GLU A 756 -55.91 -18.53 -2.38
CA GLU A 756 -57.13 -18.27 -3.15
C GLU A 756 -57.80 -19.57 -3.62
N LEU A 757 -57.06 -20.49 -4.24
CA LEU A 757 -57.62 -21.77 -4.73
C LEU A 757 -58.18 -22.63 -3.58
N GLN A 758 -57.60 -22.55 -2.38
CA GLN A 758 -58.15 -23.21 -1.19
C GLN A 758 -59.53 -22.68 -0.75
N LYS A 759 -59.97 -21.52 -1.25
CA LYS A 759 -61.35 -21.01 -1.07
C LYS A 759 -62.36 -21.68 -1.99
N GLY A 760 -61.91 -22.45 -2.98
CA GLY A 760 -62.77 -23.14 -3.94
C GLY A 760 -63.62 -22.18 -4.77
N THR A 761 -64.94 -22.32 -4.72
CA THR A 761 -65.86 -21.47 -5.50
C THR A 761 -65.90 -20.00 -5.06
N SER A 762 -65.32 -19.64 -3.90
CA SER A 762 -65.17 -18.25 -3.44
C SER A 762 -63.76 -17.67 -3.65
N ALA A 763 -62.93 -18.31 -4.47
CA ALA A 763 -61.64 -17.79 -4.90
C ALA A 763 -61.78 -16.48 -5.70
N ASP A 764 -60.92 -15.50 -5.43
CA ASP A 764 -60.87 -14.28 -6.24
C ASP A 764 -60.05 -14.54 -7.53
N TRP A 765 -60.78 -14.76 -8.62
CA TRP A 765 -60.18 -14.99 -9.94
C TRP A 765 -59.37 -13.80 -10.45
N GLN A 766 -59.59 -12.56 -10.00
CA GLN A 766 -58.72 -11.44 -10.38
C GLN A 766 -57.36 -11.53 -9.68
N ILE A 767 -57.32 -11.98 -8.42
CA ILE A 767 -56.06 -12.25 -7.71
C ILE A 767 -55.32 -13.42 -8.36
N ILE A 768 -56.01 -14.51 -8.70
CA ILE A 768 -55.39 -15.65 -9.40
C ILE A 768 -54.84 -15.23 -10.77
N LEU A 769 -55.67 -14.62 -11.64
CA LEU A 769 -55.27 -14.24 -12.99
C LEU A 769 -54.15 -13.19 -13.01
N SER A 770 -54.11 -12.27 -12.04
CA SER A 770 -53.00 -11.30 -11.91
C SER A 770 -51.72 -11.91 -11.33
N SER A 771 -51.82 -13.03 -10.60
CA SER A 771 -50.65 -13.73 -10.05
C SER A 771 -50.02 -14.73 -11.03
N LEU A 772 -50.79 -15.31 -11.97
CA LEU A 772 -50.31 -16.31 -12.94
C LEU A 772 -49.08 -15.88 -13.77
N PRO A 773 -49.00 -14.64 -14.31
CA PRO A 773 -47.81 -14.18 -15.05
C PRO A 773 -46.51 -14.18 -14.24
N HIS A 774 -46.60 -14.21 -12.90
CA HIS A 774 -45.46 -14.17 -11.99
C HIS A 774 -44.96 -15.57 -11.55
N VAL A 775 -45.58 -16.66 -12.02
CA VAL A 775 -45.24 -18.05 -11.60
C VAL A 775 -44.95 -19.06 -12.73
N PRO A 776 -44.37 -18.69 -13.90
CA PRO A 776 -44.28 -19.60 -15.06
C PRO A 776 -43.52 -20.91 -14.79
N GLY A 777 -42.44 -20.89 -13.99
CA GLY A 777 -41.67 -22.10 -13.65
C GLY A 777 -42.31 -23.02 -12.61
N ILE A 778 -43.42 -22.61 -11.99
CA ILE A 778 -44.05 -23.27 -10.84
C ILE A 778 -45.36 -23.98 -11.26
N LEU A 779 -45.88 -23.65 -12.45
CA LEU A 779 -47.11 -24.21 -13.03
C LEU A 779 -47.17 -25.74 -13.07
N ASN A 780 -46.00 -26.41 -13.12
CA ASN A 780 -45.87 -27.87 -13.13
C ASN A 780 -45.66 -28.51 -11.74
N GLN A 781 -45.61 -27.72 -10.66
CA GLN A 781 -45.57 -28.27 -9.29
C GLN A 781 -46.94 -28.82 -8.90
N ASN A 782 -46.97 -29.89 -8.11
CA ASN A 782 -48.20 -30.46 -7.57
C ASN A 782 -48.92 -29.44 -6.67
N PHE A 783 -50.22 -29.26 -6.88
CA PHE A 783 -51.06 -28.47 -5.99
C PHE A 783 -51.14 -29.15 -4.61
N PRO A 784 -50.95 -28.44 -3.47
CA PRO A 784 -50.86 -29.06 -2.16
C PRO A 784 -52.22 -29.47 -1.59
N THR A 785 -52.84 -30.47 -2.20
CA THR A 785 -54.01 -31.18 -1.67
C THR A 785 -53.76 -32.70 -1.71
N PRO A 786 -54.31 -33.48 -0.74
CA PRO A 786 -54.02 -34.91 -0.65
C PRO A 786 -54.85 -35.78 -1.61
N PHE A 787 -55.78 -35.20 -2.37
CA PHE A 787 -56.82 -35.97 -3.09
C PHE A 787 -56.50 -36.23 -4.57
N TYR A 788 -55.81 -35.32 -5.27
CA TYR A 788 -55.54 -35.45 -6.70
C TYR A 788 -54.14 -34.97 -7.08
N GLN A 789 -53.47 -35.69 -7.99
CA GLN A 789 -52.14 -35.33 -8.49
C GLN A 789 -52.22 -34.34 -9.67
N LEU A 790 -52.86 -33.20 -9.43
CA LEU A 790 -52.87 -32.08 -10.37
C LEU A 790 -51.71 -31.13 -10.10
N THR A 791 -51.14 -30.58 -11.17
CA THR A 791 -50.24 -29.44 -11.07
C THR A 791 -51.02 -28.15 -10.80
N ILE A 792 -50.35 -27.06 -10.41
CA ILE A 792 -51.01 -25.76 -10.21
C ILE A 792 -51.72 -25.29 -11.50
N ALA A 793 -51.14 -25.50 -12.69
CA ALA A 793 -51.80 -25.15 -13.96
C ALA A 793 -53.01 -26.05 -14.26
N GLU A 794 -52.90 -27.35 -14.01
CA GLU A 794 -54.02 -28.29 -14.22
C GLU A 794 -55.18 -27.99 -13.25
N GLU A 795 -54.88 -27.66 -11.99
CA GLU A 795 -55.88 -27.25 -11.00
C GLU A 795 -56.53 -25.91 -11.37
N VAL A 796 -55.77 -24.93 -11.88
CA VAL A 796 -56.34 -23.67 -12.38
C VAL A 796 -57.28 -23.91 -13.57
N ILE A 797 -56.90 -24.75 -14.54
CA ILE A 797 -57.78 -25.13 -15.67
C ILE A 797 -59.03 -25.87 -15.16
N ALA A 798 -58.85 -26.82 -14.25
CA ALA A 798 -59.94 -27.59 -13.67
C ALA A 798 -60.93 -26.74 -12.89
N SER A 799 -60.44 -25.88 -11.99
CA SER A 799 -61.25 -24.94 -11.23
C SER A 799 -61.94 -23.90 -12.14
N ALA A 800 -61.31 -23.49 -13.25
CA ALA A 800 -61.92 -22.62 -14.25
C ALA A 800 -63.03 -23.33 -15.07
N LEU A 801 -62.84 -24.60 -15.43
CA LEU A 801 -63.89 -25.43 -16.05
C LEU A 801 -65.07 -25.67 -15.10
N ASN A 802 -64.78 -26.01 -13.84
CA ASN A 802 -65.78 -26.24 -12.80
C ASN A 802 -66.57 -24.97 -12.42
N ASN A 803 -66.03 -23.79 -12.69
CA ASN A 803 -66.76 -22.52 -12.58
C ASN A 803 -67.89 -22.38 -13.62
N GLY A 804 -67.86 -23.14 -14.72
CA GLY A 804 -68.87 -23.12 -15.77
C GLY A 804 -68.85 -21.88 -16.69
N ASN A 805 -67.97 -20.92 -16.43
CA ASN A 805 -67.85 -19.68 -17.20
C ASN A 805 -66.80 -19.81 -18.31
N GLN A 806 -67.28 -19.89 -19.57
CA GLN A 806 -66.41 -20.01 -20.76
C GLN A 806 -65.37 -18.89 -20.86
N LYS A 807 -65.67 -17.67 -20.39
CA LYS A 807 -64.70 -16.56 -20.41
C LYS A 807 -63.57 -16.79 -19.40
N ILE A 808 -63.87 -17.30 -18.21
CA ILE A 808 -62.83 -17.58 -17.19
C ILE A 808 -61.94 -18.74 -17.67
N PHE A 809 -62.52 -19.79 -18.28
CA PHE A 809 -61.72 -20.84 -18.92
C PHE A 809 -60.84 -20.29 -20.05
N HIS A 810 -61.38 -19.45 -20.94
CA HIS A 810 -60.62 -18.82 -22.02
C HIS A 810 -59.48 -17.94 -21.50
N ASP A 811 -59.77 -17.03 -20.57
CA ASP A 811 -58.77 -16.12 -19.97
C ASP A 811 -57.67 -16.92 -19.24
N ALA A 812 -58.03 -17.95 -18.47
CA ALA A 812 -57.08 -18.82 -17.78
C ALA A 812 -56.23 -19.66 -18.76
N TYR A 813 -56.84 -20.24 -19.79
CA TYR A 813 -56.13 -20.99 -20.83
C TYR A 813 -55.15 -20.10 -21.60
N TYR A 814 -55.54 -18.89 -21.98
CA TYR A 814 -54.63 -17.96 -22.67
C TYR A 814 -53.50 -17.46 -21.75
N ALA A 815 -53.77 -17.17 -20.47
CA ALA A 815 -52.74 -16.82 -19.50
C ALA A 815 -51.72 -17.95 -19.32
N LEU A 816 -52.19 -19.19 -19.21
CA LEU A 816 -51.33 -20.38 -19.10
C LEU A 816 -50.58 -20.67 -20.40
N LYS A 817 -51.21 -20.53 -21.57
CA LYS A 817 -50.54 -20.67 -22.89
C LYS A 817 -49.43 -19.63 -23.08
N GLN A 818 -49.64 -18.39 -22.64
CA GLN A 818 -48.60 -17.36 -22.61
C GLN A 818 -47.45 -17.71 -21.65
N ALA A 819 -47.75 -18.42 -20.55
CA ALA A 819 -46.75 -18.96 -19.63
C ALA A 819 -46.11 -20.29 -20.10
N GLY A 820 -46.39 -20.75 -21.32
CA GLY A 820 -45.78 -21.95 -21.93
C GLY A 820 -46.50 -23.28 -21.67
N PHE A 821 -47.69 -23.27 -21.06
CA PHE A 821 -48.50 -24.47 -20.86
C PHE A 821 -49.13 -24.95 -22.17
N SER A 822 -49.00 -26.25 -22.47
CA SER A 822 -49.63 -26.91 -23.62
C SER A 822 -50.77 -27.81 -23.15
N LEU A 823 -51.97 -27.61 -23.70
CA LEU A 823 -53.13 -28.46 -23.43
C LEU A 823 -53.21 -29.57 -24.49
N ASP A 824 -52.44 -30.63 -24.29
CA ASP A 824 -52.44 -31.82 -25.15
C ASP A 824 -53.51 -32.85 -24.75
N THR A 825 -53.69 -33.86 -25.59
CA THR A 825 -54.67 -34.94 -25.38
C THR A 825 -54.46 -35.70 -24.06
N ALA A 826 -53.21 -35.83 -23.59
CA ALA A 826 -52.91 -36.53 -22.34
C ALA A 826 -53.33 -35.69 -21.12
N THR A 827 -53.07 -34.39 -21.18
CA THR A 827 -53.47 -33.40 -20.17
C THR A 827 -54.99 -33.30 -20.08
N ILE A 828 -55.67 -33.25 -21.24
CA ILE A 828 -57.14 -33.28 -21.34
C ILE A 828 -57.70 -34.55 -20.68
N GLN A 829 -57.13 -35.72 -20.99
CA GLN A 829 -57.55 -36.99 -20.38
C GLN A 829 -57.27 -37.03 -18.86
N LYS A 830 -56.17 -36.43 -18.39
CA LYS A 830 -55.83 -36.36 -16.96
C LYS A 830 -56.86 -35.53 -16.20
N ILE A 831 -57.17 -34.32 -16.68
CA ILE A 831 -58.18 -33.43 -16.09
C ILE A 831 -59.57 -34.11 -16.14
N SER A 832 -59.94 -34.72 -17.27
CA SER A 832 -61.24 -35.39 -17.44
C SER A 832 -61.45 -36.58 -16.51
N LYS A 833 -60.38 -37.33 -16.19
CA LYS A 833 -60.43 -38.42 -15.19
C LYS A 833 -60.58 -37.90 -13.76
N THR A 834 -60.04 -36.72 -13.47
CA THR A 834 -60.11 -36.12 -12.13
C THR A 834 -61.48 -35.50 -11.82
N PHE A 835 -62.23 -35.04 -12.83
CA PHE A 835 -63.56 -34.43 -12.67
C PHE A 835 -64.63 -35.18 -13.48
N PRO A 836 -65.21 -36.27 -12.95
CA PRO A 836 -66.15 -37.13 -13.69
C PRO A 836 -67.38 -36.41 -14.26
N MET A 837 -67.85 -35.32 -13.62
CA MET A 837 -68.96 -34.51 -14.16
C MET A 837 -68.64 -33.81 -15.48
N VAL A 838 -67.37 -33.70 -15.86
CA VAL A 838 -66.92 -33.08 -17.12
C VAL A 838 -66.78 -34.12 -18.23
N GLN A 839 -66.71 -35.42 -17.92
CA GLN A 839 -66.28 -36.48 -18.86
C GLN A 839 -67.09 -36.53 -20.17
N GLN A 840 -68.43 -36.38 -20.11
CA GLN A 840 -69.29 -36.44 -21.30
C GLN A 840 -69.31 -35.12 -22.10
N GLN A 841 -68.85 -34.01 -21.52
CA GLN A 841 -68.64 -32.74 -22.23
C GLN A 841 -67.18 -32.60 -22.72
N ALA A 842 -66.23 -33.30 -22.11
CA ALA A 842 -64.81 -33.22 -22.45
C ALA A 842 -64.47 -33.91 -23.78
N GLU A 843 -64.80 -35.19 -23.96
CA GLU A 843 -64.23 -35.94 -25.10
C GLU A 843 -64.76 -35.46 -26.47
N THR A 844 -66.04 -35.10 -26.57
CA THR A 844 -66.61 -34.54 -27.80
C THR A 844 -66.58 -33.01 -27.82
N GLY A 845 -66.89 -32.36 -26.68
CA GLY A 845 -67.02 -30.91 -26.61
C GLY A 845 -65.69 -30.18 -26.56
N LEU A 846 -64.65 -30.73 -25.91
CA LEU A 846 -63.34 -30.10 -25.84
C LEU A 846 -62.55 -30.28 -27.15
N VAL A 847 -62.74 -31.41 -27.86
CA VAL A 847 -62.24 -31.57 -29.24
C VAL A 847 -62.94 -30.62 -30.21
N GLN A 848 -64.27 -30.45 -30.13
CA GLN A 848 -64.95 -29.47 -30.98
C GLN A 848 -64.64 -28.02 -30.61
N GLN A 849 -64.44 -27.69 -29.32
CA GLN A 849 -63.96 -26.37 -28.90
C GLN A 849 -62.53 -26.12 -29.40
N LEU A 850 -61.66 -27.14 -29.42
CA LEU A 850 -60.33 -27.05 -30.03
C LEU A 850 -60.39 -26.86 -31.56
N ILE A 851 -61.23 -27.61 -32.28
CA ILE A 851 -61.46 -27.44 -33.73
C ILE A 851 -62.01 -26.04 -34.03
N ALA A 852 -62.89 -25.50 -33.18
CA ALA A 852 -63.42 -24.14 -33.32
C ALA A 852 -62.41 -23.03 -32.96
N THR A 853 -61.41 -23.34 -32.13
CA THR A 853 -60.41 -22.35 -31.64
C THR A 853 -59.12 -22.37 -32.47
N ASP A 854 -58.68 -23.53 -32.97
CA ASP A 854 -57.43 -23.71 -33.72
C ASP A 854 -57.47 -24.96 -34.65
N PRO A 855 -58.21 -24.93 -35.77
CA PRO A 855 -58.34 -26.08 -36.68
C PRO A 855 -57.04 -26.38 -37.45
N GLN A 856 -56.13 -25.41 -37.58
CA GLN A 856 -54.85 -25.59 -38.27
C GLN A 856 -53.93 -26.53 -37.49
N GLN A 857 -53.80 -26.33 -36.18
CA GLN A 857 -52.96 -27.19 -35.35
C GLN A 857 -53.48 -28.64 -35.31
N VAL A 858 -54.80 -28.85 -35.36
CA VAL A 858 -55.41 -30.19 -35.44
C VAL A 858 -54.96 -30.93 -36.70
N ILE A 859 -55.05 -30.32 -37.89
CA ILE A 859 -54.64 -30.97 -39.16
C ILE A 859 -53.14 -31.28 -39.17
N ILE A 860 -52.30 -30.37 -38.68
CA ILE A 860 -50.84 -30.58 -38.60
C ILE A 860 -50.52 -31.76 -37.67
N ASN A 861 -51.16 -31.82 -36.50
CA ASN A 861 -50.98 -32.91 -35.53
C ASN A 861 -51.39 -34.27 -36.10
N GLU A 862 -52.46 -34.34 -36.91
CA GLU A 862 -52.87 -35.59 -37.56
C GLU A 862 -51.91 -36.00 -38.69
N LEU A 863 -51.50 -35.08 -39.56
CA LEU A 863 -50.58 -35.39 -40.67
C LEU A 863 -49.19 -35.81 -40.20
N GLN A 864 -48.75 -35.35 -39.02
CA GLN A 864 -47.49 -35.82 -38.39
C GLN A 864 -47.53 -37.30 -37.96
N LYS A 865 -48.71 -37.93 -37.90
CA LYS A 865 -48.86 -39.37 -37.62
C LYS A 865 -48.67 -40.26 -38.87
N ASP A 866 -48.45 -39.66 -40.04
CA ASP A 866 -48.23 -40.31 -41.34
C ASP A 866 -49.26 -41.43 -41.61
N THR A 867 -48.83 -42.70 -41.68
CA THR A 867 -49.71 -43.85 -41.97
C THR A 867 -50.78 -44.12 -40.89
N SER A 868 -50.69 -43.49 -39.72
CA SER A 868 -51.65 -43.63 -38.61
C SER A 868 -52.55 -42.39 -38.39
N ALA A 869 -52.56 -41.45 -39.34
CA ALA A 869 -53.42 -40.27 -39.30
C ALA A 869 -54.92 -40.62 -39.37
N ASP A 870 -55.75 -39.94 -38.56
CA ASP A 870 -57.21 -40.07 -38.68
C ASP A 870 -57.74 -39.24 -39.85
N TRP A 871 -57.99 -39.93 -40.96
CA TRP A 871 -58.51 -39.33 -42.17
C TRP A 871 -59.92 -38.74 -42.03
N GLN A 872 -60.74 -39.15 -41.04
CA GLN A 872 -62.00 -38.45 -40.78
C GLN A 872 -61.77 -37.08 -40.13
N ILE A 873 -60.83 -36.96 -39.20
CA ILE A 873 -60.47 -35.67 -38.58
C ILE A 873 -59.87 -34.72 -39.64
N ILE A 874 -58.97 -35.21 -40.50
CA ILE A 874 -58.40 -34.43 -41.59
C ILE A 874 -59.50 -33.98 -42.57
N LEU A 875 -60.31 -34.90 -43.09
CA LEU A 875 -61.33 -34.59 -44.09
C LEU A 875 -62.45 -33.68 -43.55
N SER A 876 -62.80 -33.78 -42.26
CA SER A 876 -63.80 -32.90 -41.64
C SER A 876 -63.25 -31.51 -41.28
N SER A 877 -61.93 -31.39 -41.08
CA SER A 877 -61.28 -30.10 -40.77
C SER A 877 -60.94 -29.29 -42.04
N LEU A 878 -60.73 -29.95 -43.19
CA LEU A 878 -60.38 -29.31 -44.47
C LEU A 878 -61.29 -28.14 -44.91
N PRO A 879 -62.63 -28.22 -44.83
CA PRO A 879 -63.52 -27.11 -45.21
C PRO A 879 -63.31 -25.83 -44.41
N HIS A 880 -62.73 -25.92 -43.21
CA HIS A 880 -62.48 -24.78 -42.32
C HIS A 880 -61.16 -24.06 -42.59
N VAL A 881 -60.31 -24.58 -43.49
CA VAL A 881 -58.94 -24.08 -43.71
C VAL A 881 -58.49 -23.92 -45.19
N PRO A 882 -59.34 -23.48 -46.15
CA PRO A 882 -58.96 -23.43 -47.57
C PRO A 882 -57.72 -22.57 -47.85
N GLY A 883 -57.48 -21.51 -47.05
CA GLY A 883 -56.36 -20.59 -47.24
C GLY A 883 -54.97 -21.14 -46.86
N ILE A 884 -54.87 -22.24 -46.10
CA ILE A 884 -53.56 -22.78 -45.66
C ILE A 884 -53.02 -23.88 -46.57
N LEU A 885 -53.83 -24.38 -47.51
CA LEU A 885 -53.49 -25.54 -48.35
C LEU A 885 -52.24 -25.33 -49.22
N ASN A 886 -51.93 -24.07 -49.55
CA ASN A 886 -50.74 -23.66 -50.29
C ASN A 886 -49.55 -23.27 -49.38
N GLN A 887 -49.71 -23.28 -48.05
CA GLN A 887 -48.59 -23.09 -47.13
C GLN A 887 -47.71 -24.35 -47.14
N ASN A 888 -46.40 -24.17 -46.95
CA ASN A 888 -45.47 -25.30 -46.80
C ASN A 888 -45.83 -26.12 -45.56
N PHE A 889 -45.94 -27.43 -45.70
CA PHE A 889 -46.11 -28.32 -44.57
C PHE A 889 -44.86 -28.24 -43.66
N PRO A 890 -45.00 -28.19 -42.32
CA PRO A 890 -43.89 -27.88 -41.40
C PRO A 890 -42.92 -29.06 -41.17
N THR A 891 -42.55 -29.81 -42.22
CA THR A 891 -41.42 -30.75 -42.21
C THR A 891 -40.40 -30.38 -43.30
N PRO A 892 -39.08 -30.40 -43.00
CA PRO A 892 -38.09 -29.74 -43.85
C PRO A 892 -37.69 -30.53 -45.11
N PHE A 893 -38.08 -31.80 -45.23
CA PHE A 893 -37.42 -32.74 -46.13
C PHE A 893 -37.85 -32.66 -47.60
N TYR A 894 -39.07 -32.19 -47.89
CA TYR A 894 -39.64 -32.31 -49.24
C TYR A 894 -40.31 -31.04 -49.81
N GLN A 895 -40.35 -29.95 -49.03
CA GLN A 895 -40.98 -28.67 -49.43
C GLN A 895 -42.38 -28.82 -50.05
N LEU A 896 -43.14 -29.82 -49.59
CA LEU A 896 -44.53 -30.00 -49.99
C LEU A 896 -45.41 -28.96 -49.30
N THR A 897 -46.42 -28.44 -50.01
CA THR A 897 -47.51 -27.70 -49.36
C THR A 897 -48.37 -28.64 -48.51
N ILE A 898 -49.25 -28.10 -47.66
CA ILE A 898 -50.18 -28.93 -46.88
C ILE A 898 -51.04 -29.80 -47.80
N ALA A 899 -51.53 -29.28 -48.94
CA ALA A 899 -52.27 -30.06 -49.93
C ALA A 899 -51.41 -31.14 -50.62
N GLU A 900 -50.18 -30.80 -51.02
CA GLU A 900 -49.27 -31.77 -51.63
C GLU A 900 -48.86 -32.88 -50.64
N GLN A 901 -48.67 -32.55 -49.35
CA GLN A 901 -48.38 -33.52 -48.29
C GLN A 901 -49.59 -34.42 -48.02
N ILE A 902 -50.82 -33.88 -48.02
CA ILE A 902 -52.05 -34.66 -47.93
C ILE A 902 -52.11 -35.70 -49.07
N LEU A 903 -51.84 -35.30 -50.32
CA LEU A 903 -51.78 -36.23 -51.45
C LEU A 903 -50.63 -37.22 -51.36
N ALA A 904 -49.45 -36.79 -50.89
CA ALA A 904 -48.30 -37.67 -50.72
C ALA A 904 -48.56 -38.75 -49.65
N SER A 905 -49.05 -38.38 -48.46
CA SER A 905 -49.42 -39.34 -47.41
C SER A 905 -50.61 -40.22 -47.80
N ALA A 906 -51.60 -39.68 -48.54
CA ALA A 906 -52.70 -40.47 -49.08
C ALA A 906 -52.23 -41.49 -50.13
N LEU A 907 -51.25 -41.15 -50.97
CA LEU A 907 -50.64 -42.07 -51.94
C LEU A 907 -49.79 -43.14 -51.22
N ASN A 908 -49.01 -42.73 -50.21
CA ASN A 908 -48.16 -43.62 -49.40
C ASN A 908 -48.99 -44.66 -48.60
N SER A 909 -50.26 -44.35 -48.27
CA SER A 909 -51.18 -45.30 -47.64
C SER A 909 -51.45 -46.57 -48.49
N GLY A 910 -51.14 -46.53 -49.80
CA GLY A 910 -51.45 -47.60 -50.75
C GLY A 910 -52.95 -47.77 -51.05
N ASN A 911 -53.83 -47.03 -50.37
CA ASN A 911 -55.27 -47.18 -50.48
C ASN A 911 -55.85 -46.23 -51.52
N GLN A 912 -56.23 -46.78 -52.67
CA GLN A 912 -56.83 -46.04 -53.80
C GLN A 912 -58.06 -45.21 -53.39
N LYS A 913 -58.86 -45.66 -52.42
CA LYS A 913 -60.01 -44.90 -51.92
C LYS A 913 -59.57 -43.66 -51.15
N ILE A 914 -58.56 -43.76 -50.28
CA ILE A 914 -58.05 -42.61 -49.51
C ILE A 914 -57.44 -41.58 -50.45
N PHE A 915 -56.60 -42.01 -51.40
CA PHE A 915 -56.03 -41.12 -52.41
C PHE A 915 -57.10 -40.39 -53.23
N ARG A 916 -58.11 -41.12 -53.72
CA ARG A 916 -59.22 -40.55 -54.48
C ARG A 916 -60.08 -39.59 -53.66
N ASP A 917 -60.46 -39.96 -52.44
CA ASP A 917 -61.33 -39.16 -51.59
C ASP A 917 -60.59 -37.87 -51.13
N ALA A 918 -59.28 -37.95 -50.84
CA ALA A 918 -58.43 -36.78 -50.56
C ALA A 918 -58.24 -35.88 -51.81
N TYR A 919 -58.03 -36.48 -52.99
CA TYR A 919 -57.93 -35.73 -54.26
C TYR A 919 -59.22 -34.95 -54.56
N TYR A 920 -60.41 -35.55 -54.40
CA TYR A 920 -61.66 -34.82 -54.60
C TYR A 920 -61.90 -33.74 -53.54
N ALA A 921 -61.57 -33.99 -52.27
CA ALA A 921 -61.67 -32.97 -51.22
C ALA A 921 -60.78 -31.75 -51.54
N LEU A 922 -59.55 -31.96 -51.99
CA LEU A 922 -58.65 -30.89 -52.41
C LEU A 922 -59.12 -30.21 -53.71
N LYS A 923 -59.63 -30.96 -54.69
CA LYS A 923 -60.21 -30.42 -55.93
C LYS A 923 -61.40 -29.50 -55.65
N GLN A 924 -62.23 -29.80 -54.64
CA GLN A 924 -63.30 -28.92 -54.16
C GLN A 924 -62.78 -27.60 -53.55
N THR A 925 -61.58 -27.61 -52.95
CA THR A 925 -60.91 -26.39 -52.46
C THR A 925 -60.16 -25.60 -53.54
N GLY A 926 -60.26 -26.00 -54.82
CA GLY A 926 -59.60 -25.33 -55.94
C GLY A 926 -58.16 -25.78 -56.22
N PHE A 927 -57.70 -26.87 -55.60
CA PHE A 927 -56.37 -27.43 -55.87
C PHE A 927 -56.31 -28.08 -57.27
N SER A 928 -55.30 -27.72 -58.06
CA SER A 928 -55.02 -28.30 -59.37
C SER A 928 -53.81 -29.22 -59.29
N LEU A 929 -53.96 -30.46 -59.77
CA LEU A 929 -52.85 -31.42 -59.86
C LEU A 929 -52.27 -31.38 -61.28
N ASP A 930 -51.29 -30.50 -61.49
CA ASP A 930 -50.59 -30.35 -62.76
C ASP A 930 -49.31 -31.22 -62.85
N THR A 931 -48.67 -31.23 -64.02
CA THR A 931 -47.44 -32.00 -64.26
C THR A 931 -46.29 -31.58 -63.33
N ALA A 932 -46.19 -30.30 -62.94
CA ALA A 932 -45.16 -29.84 -62.03
C ALA A 932 -45.42 -30.34 -60.60
N THR A 933 -46.67 -30.33 -60.13
CA THR A 933 -47.09 -30.92 -58.86
C THR A 933 -46.87 -32.43 -58.83
N ILE A 934 -47.21 -33.14 -59.92
CA ILE A 934 -46.95 -34.59 -60.05
C ILE A 934 -45.45 -34.88 -59.98
N GLN A 935 -44.62 -34.10 -60.67
CA GLN A 935 -43.15 -34.23 -60.61
C GLN A 935 -42.56 -33.83 -59.26
N LYS A 936 -43.18 -32.89 -58.55
CA LYS A 936 -42.76 -32.48 -57.20
C LYS A 936 -43.05 -33.60 -56.19
N ILE A 937 -44.24 -34.19 -56.24
CA ILE A 937 -44.61 -35.36 -55.43
C ILE A 937 -43.76 -36.58 -55.83
N SER A 938 -43.56 -36.88 -57.13
CA SER A 938 -42.80 -38.08 -57.53
C SER A 938 -41.32 -38.03 -57.13
N LYS A 939 -40.72 -36.84 -57.04
CA LYS A 939 -39.35 -36.62 -56.52
C LYS A 939 -39.19 -36.94 -55.04
N THR A 940 -40.27 -37.02 -54.26
CA THR A 940 -40.19 -37.43 -52.84
C THR A 940 -40.10 -38.95 -52.68
N TYR A 941 -40.28 -39.72 -53.76
CA TYR A 941 -40.23 -41.19 -53.74
C TYR A 941 -38.90 -41.73 -54.30
N PRO A 942 -38.28 -42.77 -53.68
CA PRO A 942 -36.95 -43.26 -54.08
C PRO A 942 -36.84 -43.77 -55.52
N THR A 943 -37.94 -44.22 -56.12
CA THR A 943 -38.01 -44.65 -57.53
C THR A 943 -38.91 -43.70 -58.32
N ALA A 944 -38.42 -42.48 -58.58
CA ALA A 944 -39.19 -41.42 -59.25
C ALA A 944 -39.95 -41.87 -60.51
N GLN A 945 -39.35 -42.71 -61.37
CA GLN A 945 -40.04 -43.27 -62.55
C GLN A 945 -41.22 -44.20 -62.21
N GLN A 946 -41.16 -44.95 -61.11
CA GLN A 946 -42.27 -45.80 -60.65
C GLN A 946 -43.36 -44.97 -59.96
N ALA A 947 -43.01 -43.93 -59.21
CA ALA A 947 -43.96 -43.03 -58.58
C ALA A 947 -44.71 -42.18 -59.62
N GLU A 948 -44.01 -41.61 -60.60
CA GLU A 948 -44.61 -40.89 -61.73
C GLU A 948 -45.52 -41.81 -62.55
N SER A 949 -45.04 -43.02 -62.89
CA SER A 949 -45.88 -44.06 -63.51
C SER A 949 -47.08 -44.49 -62.65
N GLY A 950 -46.93 -44.48 -61.32
CA GLY A 950 -47.96 -44.86 -60.36
C GLY A 950 -49.06 -43.82 -60.25
N ILE A 951 -48.69 -42.54 -60.13
CA ILE A 951 -49.61 -41.40 -60.14
C ILE A 951 -50.33 -41.35 -61.50
N ILE A 952 -49.62 -41.47 -62.62
CA ILE A 952 -50.23 -41.51 -63.95
C ILE A 952 -51.19 -42.70 -64.09
N ARG A 953 -50.84 -43.91 -63.62
CA ARG A 953 -51.76 -45.06 -63.63
C ARG A 953 -52.99 -44.87 -62.76
N GLN A 954 -52.85 -44.30 -61.55
CA GLN A 954 -53.99 -44.04 -60.68
C GLN A 954 -54.89 -42.93 -61.26
N LEU A 955 -54.32 -41.91 -61.91
CA LEU A 955 -55.08 -40.90 -62.64
C LEU A 955 -55.83 -41.51 -63.84
N ILE A 956 -55.18 -42.33 -64.67
CA ILE A 956 -55.83 -43.06 -65.78
C ILE A 956 -57.00 -43.94 -65.28
N ALA A 957 -56.85 -44.56 -64.11
CA ALA A 957 -57.89 -45.39 -63.50
C ALA A 957 -59.04 -44.59 -62.83
N THR A 958 -58.84 -43.30 -62.57
CA THR A 958 -59.78 -42.47 -61.79
C THR A 958 -60.47 -41.38 -62.62
N ASP A 959 -59.80 -40.84 -63.65
CA ASP A 959 -60.33 -39.81 -64.56
C ASP A 959 -59.76 -40.00 -65.99
N PRO A 960 -60.30 -40.94 -66.79
CA PRO A 960 -59.76 -41.26 -68.11
C PRO A 960 -59.94 -40.15 -69.16
N GLN A 961 -60.78 -39.12 -68.91
CA GLN A 961 -61.03 -38.06 -69.90
C GLN A 961 -59.86 -37.06 -70.03
N GLN A 962 -59.01 -36.90 -69.01
CA GLN A 962 -57.82 -36.03 -69.12
C GLN A 962 -56.68 -36.63 -69.98
N VAL A 963 -56.74 -37.91 -70.35
CA VAL A 963 -55.63 -38.58 -71.07
C VAL A 963 -55.47 -38.07 -72.50
N ILE A 964 -56.56 -37.64 -73.16
CA ILE A 964 -56.55 -37.15 -74.55
C ILE A 964 -55.66 -35.89 -74.71
N ILE A 965 -55.53 -35.07 -73.66
CA ILE A 965 -54.71 -33.85 -73.66
C ILE A 965 -53.22 -34.17 -73.43
N ASN A 966 -52.90 -35.25 -72.71
CA ASN A 966 -51.51 -35.65 -72.42
C ASN A 966 -50.89 -36.58 -73.47
N GLN A 967 -51.71 -37.24 -74.31
CA GLN A 967 -51.22 -37.99 -75.48
C GLN A 967 -50.38 -37.08 -76.42
N VAL A 968 -50.82 -35.82 -76.58
CA VAL A 968 -50.16 -34.77 -77.39
C VAL A 968 -48.74 -34.44 -76.87
N LEU A 969 -48.51 -34.55 -75.56
CA LEU A 969 -47.20 -34.25 -74.94
C LEU A 969 -46.26 -35.46 -74.92
N THR A 970 -46.78 -36.68 -74.99
CA THR A 970 -45.94 -37.88 -75.18
C THR A 970 -45.40 -38.02 -76.58
N ASP A 971 -46.11 -37.58 -77.62
CA ASP A 971 -45.60 -37.62 -79.00
C ASP A 971 -44.41 -36.68 -79.20
N GLU A 972 -44.38 -35.51 -78.55
CA GLU A 972 -43.24 -34.57 -78.65
C GLU A 972 -42.01 -35.07 -77.87
N ALA A 973 -42.20 -35.72 -76.72
CA ALA A 973 -41.12 -36.35 -75.96
C ALA A 973 -40.55 -37.61 -76.64
N VAL A 974 -41.41 -38.45 -77.25
CA VAL A 974 -40.98 -39.61 -78.05
C VAL A 974 -40.24 -39.15 -79.30
N LYS A 975 -40.77 -38.15 -80.02
CA LYS A 975 -40.10 -37.52 -81.17
C LYS A 975 -38.72 -36.97 -80.81
N THR A 976 -38.58 -36.26 -79.69
CA THR A 976 -37.30 -35.77 -79.19
C THR A 976 -36.32 -36.90 -78.85
N SER A 977 -36.78 -37.99 -78.22
CA SER A 977 -35.94 -39.15 -77.92
C SER A 977 -35.53 -39.93 -79.18
N VAL A 978 -36.42 -40.01 -80.17
CA VAL A 978 -36.15 -40.65 -81.47
C VAL A 978 -35.18 -39.80 -82.29
N ASP A 979 -35.36 -38.48 -82.36
CA ASP A 979 -34.45 -37.59 -83.09
C ASP A 979 -33.06 -37.49 -82.43
N GLN A 980 -32.96 -37.52 -81.09
CA GLN A 980 -31.67 -37.61 -80.40
C GLN A 980 -30.97 -38.96 -80.64
N LYS A 981 -31.70 -40.08 -80.61
CA LYS A 981 -31.14 -41.41 -80.96
C LYS A 981 -30.75 -41.50 -82.43
N LYS A 982 -31.49 -40.83 -83.31
CA LYS A 982 -31.21 -40.72 -84.74
C LYS A 982 -29.95 -39.88 -84.99
N GLN A 983 -29.82 -38.70 -84.37
CA GLN A 983 -28.57 -37.90 -84.40
C GLN A 983 -27.38 -38.70 -83.88
N ALA A 984 -27.48 -39.35 -82.71
CA ALA A 984 -26.39 -40.15 -82.15
C ALA A 984 -26.02 -41.38 -83.01
N LEU A 985 -26.95 -41.89 -83.82
CA LEU A 985 -26.69 -42.96 -84.79
C LEU A 985 -26.10 -42.41 -86.10
N GLU A 986 -26.55 -41.26 -86.58
CA GLU A 986 -26.03 -40.55 -87.75
C GLU A 986 -24.60 -40.06 -87.52
N GLU A 987 -24.26 -39.58 -86.32
CA GLU A 987 -22.88 -39.24 -85.95
C GLU A 987 -21.99 -40.48 -85.85
N ARG A 988 -22.46 -41.58 -85.23
CA ARG A 988 -21.74 -42.87 -85.23
C ARG A 988 -21.55 -43.50 -86.61
N VAL A 989 -22.34 -43.08 -87.61
CA VAL A 989 -22.16 -43.45 -89.02
C VAL A 989 -21.14 -42.53 -89.70
N LYS A 990 -21.13 -41.22 -89.41
CA LYS A 990 -20.09 -40.28 -89.87
C LYS A 990 -18.70 -40.63 -89.30
N GLU A 991 -18.61 -40.99 -88.02
CA GLU A 991 -17.36 -41.36 -87.34
C GLU A 991 -16.68 -42.63 -87.91
N LYS A 992 -17.43 -43.44 -88.69
CA LYS A 992 -16.93 -44.67 -89.32
C LYS A 992 -16.74 -44.55 -90.83
N LEU A 993 -16.78 -43.32 -91.38
CA LEU A 993 -16.69 -43.05 -92.81
C LEU A 993 -15.70 -41.90 -93.12
N ALA A 994 -14.42 -42.13 -92.82
CA ALA A 994 -13.31 -41.38 -93.41
C ALA A 994 -12.01 -42.22 -93.38
N PRO A 995 -11.18 -42.19 -94.44
CA PRO A 995 -11.49 -42.13 -95.86
C PRO A 995 -11.24 -43.50 -96.55
N GLU A 996 -11.45 -43.53 -97.86
CA GLU A 996 -11.04 -44.57 -98.82
C GLU A 996 -11.80 -45.92 -98.88
N ASP A 997 -11.97 -46.32 -100.14
CA ASP A 997 -12.27 -47.65 -100.71
C ASP A 997 -13.72 -48.20 -100.74
N GLN A 998 -14.17 -48.53 -101.95
CA GLN A 998 -15.56 -48.74 -102.35
C GLN A 998 -16.08 -50.19 -102.21
N SER A 999 -15.52 -51.01 -101.31
CA SER A 999 -15.65 -52.49 -101.38
C SER A 999 -16.53 -53.18 -100.33
N LYS A 1000 -17.38 -52.47 -99.55
CA LYS A 1000 -18.23 -53.09 -98.48
C LYS A 1000 -19.73 -52.79 -98.50
N GLY A 1001 -20.31 -52.59 -99.70
CA GLY A 1001 -21.75 -52.33 -99.90
C GLY A 1001 -22.72 -53.34 -99.28
N ALA A 1002 -22.32 -54.60 -99.08
CA ALA A 1002 -23.16 -55.64 -98.49
C ALA A 1002 -23.48 -55.43 -96.99
N LYS A 1003 -22.60 -54.76 -96.22
CA LYS A 1003 -22.88 -54.45 -94.79
C LYS A 1003 -23.80 -53.26 -94.61
N VAL A 1004 -23.77 -52.30 -95.54
CA VAL A 1004 -24.65 -51.11 -95.55
C VAL A 1004 -26.09 -51.49 -95.92
N MET A 1005 -26.27 -52.32 -96.95
CA MET A 1005 -27.61 -52.75 -97.42
C MET A 1005 -28.40 -53.53 -96.35
N LYS A 1006 -27.72 -54.30 -95.49
CA LYS A 1006 -28.35 -55.07 -94.40
C LYS A 1006 -28.84 -54.19 -93.23
N ILE A 1007 -28.31 -52.96 -93.11
CA ILE A 1007 -28.80 -51.95 -92.16
C ILE A 1007 -29.96 -51.16 -92.78
N LYS A 1008 -29.84 -50.78 -94.06
CA LYS A 1008 -30.87 -50.03 -94.80
C LYS A 1008 -32.21 -50.77 -94.86
N ASN A 1009 -32.20 -52.04 -95.28
CA ASN A 1009 -33.42 -52.87 -95.36
C ASN A 1009 -34.07 -53.17 -94.00
N ARG A 1010 -33.37 -52.91 -92.88
CA ARG A 1010 -33.92 -53.01 -91.51
C ARG A 1010 -34.53 -51.69 -91.04
N LEU A 1011 -34.21 -50.57 -91.68
CA LEU A 1011 -34.85 -49.27 -91.47
C LEU A 1011 -36.18 -49.17 -92.24
N GLU A 1012 -36.24 -49.58 -93.52
CA GLU A 1012 -37.48 -49.51 -94.32
C GLU A 1012 -38.65 -50.23 -93.62
N ARG A 1013 -38.44 -51.46 -93.12
CA ARG A 1013 -39.51 -52.26 -92.47
C ARG A 1013 -40.05 -51.70 -91.14
N MET A 1014 -39.45 -50.64 -90.57
CA MET A 1014 -39.99 -49.98 -89.38
C MET A 1014 -40.81 -48.72 -89.71
N LYS A 1015 -40.93 -48.34 -90.99
CA LYS A 1015 -41.67 -47.15 -91.41
C LYS A 1015 -43.16 -47.39 -91.70
N ASP A 1016 -43.53 -48.62 -92.05
CA ASP A 1016 -44.84 -48.91 -92.67
C ASP A 1016 -45.93 -49.38 -91.67
N LEU A 1017 -45.76 -49.20 -90.35
CA LEU A 1017 -46.61 -49.83 -89.32
C LEU A 1017 -47.22 -48.88 -88.27
N THR A 1018 -47.29 -47.56 -88.54
CA THR A 1018 -47.73 -46.58 -87.53
C THR A 1018 -48.78 -45.57 -88.01
N GLU A 1019 -49.36 -45.73 -89.20
CA GLU A 1019 -50.22 -44.71 -89.83
C GLU A 1019 -51.73 -45.06 -89.88
N GLU A 1020 -52.21 -45.96 -89.02
CA GLU A 1020 -53.62 -46.39 -89.02
C GLU A 1020 -54.18 -46.63 -87.60
N SER A 1021 -54.74 -45.59 -86.95
CA SER A 1021 -55.92 -45.65 -86.03
C SER A 1021 -56.12 -44.43 -85.09
N ILE A 1022 -56.60 -43.28 -85.60
CA ILE A 1022 -57.36 -42.29 -84.79
C ILE A 1022 -58.48 -41.68 -85.66
N ASN A 1023 -59.76 -41.92 -85.32
CA ASN A 1023 -60.91 -41.07 -85.66
C ASN A 1023 -62.22 -41.59 -85.06
N THR A 1024 -62.93 -40.75 -84.27
CA THR A 1024 -64.38 -40.38 -84.36
C THR A 1024 -64.94 -39.87 -83.01
N GLU A 1025 -65.69 -38.77 -83.05
CA GLU A 1025 -66.50 -38.17 -81.95
C GLU A 1025 -68.01 -38.34 -82.22
N GLU A 1026 -68.90 -38.09 -81.23
CA GLU A 1026 -70.13 -37.25 -81.34
C GLU A 1026 -70.93 -37.16 -79.99
N PRO A 1027 -71.87 -36.17 -79.79
CA PRO A 1027 -72.23 -35.61 -78.46
C PRO A 1027 -73.76 -35.52 -78.11
N ALA A 1028 -74.15 -34.89 -76.97
CA ALA A 1028 -75.54 -34.47 -76.63
C ALA A 1028 -75.65 -33.34 -75.53
N PRO A 1029 -76.80 -32.61 -75.36
CA PRO A 1029 -76.85 -31.23 -74.80
C PRO A 1029 -77.81 -30.94 -73.58
N GLU A 1030 -78.36 -29.70 -73.47
CA GLU A 1030 -78.74 -28.88 -72.27
C GLU A 1030 -80.21 -28.91 -71.71
N ASP A 1031 -80.39 -28.42 -70.45
CA ASP A 1031 -81.57 -27.75 -69.76
C ASP A 1031 -82.98 -28.48 -69.70
N PRO A 1032 -84.08 -28.02 -69.02
CA PRO A 1032 -84.31 -26.97 -68.00
C PRO A 1032 -85.27 -27.27 -66.78
N THR A 1033 -85.43 -26.25 -65.90
CA THR A 1033 -86.62 -25.85 -65.06
C THR A 1033 -86.98 -26.43 -63.66
N ARG A 1034 -87.26 -25.47 -62.73
CA ARG A 1034 -88.42 -25.31 -61.80
C ARG A 1034 -89.29 -26.55 -61.50
N LYS A 1035 -89.74 -26.84 -60.28
CA LYS A 1035 -90.24 -25.99 -59.16
C LYS A 1035 -90.31 -26.91 -57.90
N HIS A 1036 -90.68 -26.51 -56.67
CA HIS A 1036 -91.21 -25.30 -56.03
C HIS A 1036 -90.53 -25.26 -54.62
N ILE A 1037 -90.66 -24.23 -53.78
CA ILE A 1037 -91.46 -22.99 -53.86
C ILE A 1037 -90.81 -21.95 -54.78
#